data_AF-A0AA96XZR6-F1
#
_entry.id   AF-A0AA96XZR6-F1
#
_cell.length_a   1.000
_cell.length_b   1.000
_cell.length_c   1.000
_cell.angle_alpha   90.00
_cell.angle_beta   90.00
_cell.angle_gamma   90.00
#
_symmetry.space_group_name_H-M   'P 1'
#
loop_
_entity.id
_entity.type
_entity.pdbx_description
1 polymer ?
#
loop_
_entity_poly.entity_id
_entity_poly.type
_entity_poly.pdbx_seq_one_letter_code
_entity_poly.pdbx_strand_id
1 'polypeptide(L)'
;MGIIDRFDEDVVFADETSLRCHVTVLDFVNGELLRDYIDGAMAPSAATICQIAIDLLRIRAEFETNELNHNDLHAENLIVEELPPQARRQNAIDDSIRVKAIDLGSISDESKSGNERFGDLLFIATHVDSLLNRLLSNPSELDDRDFRTALALQSIVHGLLSDAQNLRQPNSHDLITQIEDAYYRAAQPWRPWSAPLKLKGFADHYNAQTLVSWDVPRLLVDPEGRWLSEVTKPGPQIITGMRGCGKTMLLRALDIHARAAVGENETAEDAIDRIQDDGFVGLFVSAQRLLDLRQSTAKLEHRLTRLFVYYALQAARALMHLRDLNARIVLPNAHITLATAVSGYLECGGGLEDVSSIDDLERRLEKIAVLTSRGSTDFVVKQAPADVFQHLAEQFRTCSTITADSSVFFLLDDVSTRYLELERIDEILSALLFQSPTCAFKFTSEWQTIELGLRSPGRIHPIRVDRDLAVFDLGADVYETINSSGKGKGEDFVERILQQRANFHISHPKYSPRNLLGDVPLEQVAREIASSSSTSKEKKQAYRGLSCLTSVCVGDIGDVIKLYEEIIKRASANRKHMTIPISESIQADCFQAISSRRLYDLNRRGGYYKNHALAFAQAAHDLLTRSYREGVKSSQASPRLRQYSSIYVRVTTEDQESLKQQIDQLRELIDAGVFVYAGGAPRTKTKDSNPMQQFKLSYRKIYGLAAFIGLADRDRFELSGEDLGEWLGKPDKDILLRNQIKGEVESGVAGEINKERLLPPPLVVQTEEKNFQTSLFQEGVELEVDDTPSPLGGSFSKRIDVTVSEITAESLESLPINGVLTGLGFEDRTLASNQLLASHVKSGTVYAIRYDFAERAEVIRAAWIASGRDLCELEYATAVLALPRMQGLSLIDVSGLPKSIIFSAIQRELREKGRVLVSHMSAEQHYPLQEDLQHLFSVEQAENPIAFLESLGRVLKGEEGPYADVMLLDEEVDLSRSRALLAFASAKHERLSSLLDKREFDYVEIITPIGDEPRAKVANYAADFVCQNFQNSKVMRVEGQDLGKMVEYLDARYLDIYSSAGANVELGLTGSKMQAVAAAVLSSRRKIAQAWYLSPAKFDETRFSKGVGEMRIYDISVSRP
;
A
#
# COMPACT_ATOMS: atom_id res chain seq x y z
N MET A 1 1.05 -14.22 -51.07
CA MET A 1 0.62 -15.44 -51.76
C MET A 1 0.81 -15.18 -53.23
N GLY A 2 1.57 -16.04 -53.91
CA GLY A 2 1.66 -16.00 -55.36
C GLY A 2 0.45 -16.71 -55.95
N ILE A 3 -0.06 -16.19 -57.06
CA ILE A 3 -0.87 -17.01 -57.95
C ILE A 3 0.11 -17.96 -58.64
N ILE A 4 -0.04 -19.26 -58.36
CA ILE A 4 0.83 -20.32 -58.86
C ILE A 4 0.48 -20.63 -60.31
N ASP A 5 -0.82 -20.59 -60.64
CA ASP A 5 -1.32 -20.88 -61.98
C ASP A 5 -2.68 -20.22 -62.24
N ARG A 6 -3.02 -20.01 -63.52
CA ARG A 6 -4.34 -19.55 -64.01
C ARG A 6 -4.72 -20.29 -65.27
N PHE A 7 -5.86 -20.96 -65.27
CA PHE A 7 -6.33 -21.71 -66.43
C PHE A 7 -7.86 -21.79 -66.47
N ASP A 8 -8.38 -22.14 -67.64
CA ASP A 8 -9.79 -22.40 -67.83
C ASP A 8 -10.03 -23.91 -67.78
N GLU A 9 -10.91 -24.34 -66.88
CA GLU A 9 -11.26 -25.75 -66.73
C GLU A 9 -12.77 -25.91 -66.61
N ASP A 10 -13.31 -27.00 -67.16
CA ASP A 10 -14.69 -27.39 -66.93
C ASP A 10 -14.78 -28.09 -65.56
N VAL A 11 -15.18 -27.33 -64.55
CA VAL A 11 -15.26 -27.80 -63.16
C VAL A 11 -16.62 -28.47 -62.94
N VAL A 12 -16.59 -29.72 -62.48
CA VAL A 12 -17.78 -30.48 -62.12
C VAL A 12 -18.06 -30.31 -60.62
N PHE A 13 -19.21 -29.71 -60.30
CA PHE A 13 -19.65 -29.50 -58.93
C PHE A 13 -20.33 -30.76 -58.35
N ALA A 14 -20.56 -30.77 -57.03
CA ALA A 14 -21.11 -31.93 -56.32
C ALA A 14 -22.52 -32.34 -56.77
N ASP A 15 -23.23 -31.47 -57.48
CA ASP A 15 -24.54 -31.70 -58.07
C ASP A 15 -24.48 -32.18 -59.54
N GLU A 16 -23.29 -32.61 -60.00
CA GLU A 16 -22.99 -33.04 -61.37
C GLU A 16 -23.07 -31.93 -62.43
N THR A 17 -23.27 -30.67 -62.02
CA THR A 17 -23.24 -29.53 -62.94
C THR A 17 -21.80 -29.25 -63.37
N SER A 18 -21.56 -29.15 -64.68
CA SER A 18 -20.26 -28.77 -65.24
C SER A 18 -20.31 -27.32 -65.73
N LEU A 19 -19.44 -26.47 -65.19
CA LEU A 19 -19.30 -25.09 -65.63
C LEU A 19 -17.88 -24.81 -66.11
N ARG A 20 -17.77 -24.05 -67.20
CA ARG A 20 -16.49 -23.50 -67.65
C ARG A 20 -16.07 -22.42 -66.66
N CYS A 21 -15.05 -22.71 -65.87
CA CYS A 21 -14.57 -21.83 -64.81
C CYS A 21 -13.18 -21.28 -65.14
N HIS A 22 -12.95 -20.03 -64.79
CA HIS A 22 -11.62 -19.46 -64.69
C HIS A 22 -11.05 -19.85 -63.32
N VAL A 23 -10.09 -20.76 -63.29
CA VAL A 23 -9.49 -21.30 -62.06
C VAL A 23 -8.19 -20.55 -61.76
N THR A 24 -8.03 -20.09 -60.52
CA THR A 24 -6.80 -19.47 -60.02
C THR A 24 -6.25 -20.32 -58.89
N VAL A 25 -5.03 -20.82 -59.04
CA VAL A 25 -4.37 -21.64 -58.01
C VAL A 25 -3.53 -20.74 -57.11
N LEU A 26 -3.77 -20.79 -55.80
CA LEU A 26 -3.10 -19.98 -54.78
C LEU A 26 -2.21 -20.86 -53.88
N ASP A 27 -1.19 -20.25 -53.28
CA ASP A 27 -0.42 -20.88 -52.21
C ASP A 27 -1.32 -21.26 -51.03
N PHE A 28 -1.29 -22.55 -50.64
CA PHE A 28 -1.93 -22.98 -49.39
C PHE A 28 -1.20 -22.38 -48.19
N VAL A 29 -1.97 -21.82 -47.26
CA VAL A 29 -1.46 -21.26 -46.00
C VAL A 29 -1.99 -22.09 -44.85
N ASN A 30 -1.08 -22.68 -44.09
CA ASN A 30 -1.42 -23.51 -42.94
C ASN A 30 -1.79 -22.62 -41.73
N GLY A 31 -3.08 -22.46 -41.46
CA GLY A 31 -3.57 -21.64 -40.36
C GLY A 31 -5.09 -21.47 -40.39
N GLU A 32 -5.63 -20.90 -39.32
CA GLU A 32 -7.07 -20.63 -39.15
C GLU A 32 -7.43 -19.21 -39.59
N LEU A 33 -8.71 -18.94 -39.85
CA LEU A 33 -9.17 -17.59 -40.17
C LEU A 33 -9.13 -16.71 -38.92
N LEU A 34 -8.90 -15.41 -39.09
CA LEU A 34 -9.01 -14.45 -37.97
C LEU A 34 -10.41 -14.49 -37.33
N ARG A 35 -11.43 -14.79 -38.14
CA ARG A 35 -12.81 -15.00 -37.67
C ARG A 35 -12.90 -16.09 -36.60
N ASP A 36 -12.17 -17.19 -36.74
CA ASP A 36 -12.21 -18.31 -35.80
C ASP A 36 -11.64 -17.92 -34.42
N TYR A 37 -10.75 -16.93 -34.36
CA TYR A 37 -10.28 -16.32 -33.12
C TYR A 37 -11.29 -15.34 -32.52
N ILE A 38 -12.02 -14.59 -33.36
CA ILE A 38 -13.05 -13.63 -32.91
C ILE A 38 -14.28 -14.36 -32.38
N ASP A 39 -14.83 -15.30 -33.15
CA ASP A 39 -15.91 -16.22 -32.76
C ASP A 39 -15.44 -17.20 -31.66
N GLY A 40 -14.11 -17.32 -31.55
CA GLY A 40 -13.27 -18.01 -30.56
C GLY A 40 -13.55 -19.49 -30.42
N ALA A 41 -13.64 -20.12 -31.59
CA ALA A 41 -13.17 -21.49 -31.76
C ALA A 41 -11.69 -21.63 -31.31
N MET A 42 -10.90 -20.55 -31.48
CA MET A 42 -9.52 -20.44 -31.01
C MET A 42 -9.38 -19.38 -29.90
N ALA A 43 -8.60 -19.67 -28.85
CA ALA A 43 -8.34 -18.74 -27.74
C ALA A 43 -6.91 -18.16 -27.85
N PRO A 44 -6.73 -16.92 -28.35
CA PRO A 44 -5.40 -16.33 -28.50
C PRO A 44 -4.85 -15.81 -27.17
N SER A 45 -3.54 -15.89 -26.98
CA SER A 45 -2.86 -15.22 -25.87
C SER A 45 -2.74 -13.71 -26.10
N ALA A 46 -2.43 -12.92 -25.05
CA ALA A 46 -2.17 -11.49 -25.21
C ALA A 46 -1.02 -11.20 -26.20
N ALA A 47 0.04 -12.03 -26.18
CA ALA A 47 1.16 -11.94 -27.12
C ALA A 47 0.71 -12.21 -28.57
N THR A 48 -0.10 -13.24 -28.78
CA THR A 48 -0.69 -13.58 -30.09
C THR A 48 -1.53 -12.42 -30.62
N ILE A 49 -2.38 -11.79 -29.79
CA ILE A 49 -3.20 -10.63 -30.20
C ILE A 49 -2.30 -9.42 -30.55
N CYS A 50 -1.28 -9.12 -29.74
CA CYS A 50 -0.32 -8.05 -30.06
C CYS A 50 0.37 -8.31 -31.40
N GLN A 51 0.77 -9.55 -31.67
CA GLN A 51 1.43 -9.90 -32.92
C GLN A 51 0.48 -9.82 -34.12
N ILE A 52 -0.78 -10.25 -33.96
CA ILE A 52 -1.83 -10.05 -34.96
C ILE A 52 -2.00 -8.57 -35.28
N ALA A 53 -2.08 -7.71 -34.25
CA ALA A 53 -2.21 -6.26 -34.42
C ALA A 53 -1.01 -5.65 -35.18
N ILE A 54 0.22 -6.05 -34.83
CA ILE A 54 1.44 -5.61 -35.52
C ILE A 54 1.42 -6.04 -36.99
N ASP A 55 1.07 -7.30 -37.27
CA ASP A 55 1.07 -7.82 -38.64
C ASP A 55 0.00 -7.12 -39.50
N LEU A 56 -1.18 -6.82 -38.93
CA LEU A 56 -2.22 -6.04 -39.60
C LEU A 56 -1.76 -4.61 -39.93
N LEU A 57 -1.08 -3.94 -39.00
CA LEU A 57 -0.51 -2.60 -39.23
C LEU A 57 0.60 -2.63 -40.27
N ARG A 58 1.40 -3.70 -40.33
CA ARG A 58 2.43 -3.90 -41.38
C ARG A 58 1.80 -4.11 -42.75
N ILE A 59 0.73 -4.90 -42.84
CA ILE A 59 -0.04 -5.08 -44.09
C ILE A 59 -0.55 -3.73 -44.60
N ARG A 60 -1.13 -2.91 -43.71
CA ARG A 60 -1.57 -1.55 -44.07
C ARG A 60 -0.41 -0.68 -44.54
N ALA A 61 0.71 -0.66 -43.80
CA ALA A 61 1.88 0.14 -44.16
C ALA A 61 2.45 -0.23 -45.55
N GLU A 62 2.41 -1.51 -45.91
CA GLU A 62 2.81 -1.99 -47.23
C GLU A 62 1.87 -1.46 -48.32
N PHE A 63 0.55 -1.47 -48.10
CA PHE A 63 -0.40 -0.87 -49.03
C PHE A 63 -0.20 0.64 -49.18
N GLU A 64 -0.02 1.36 -48.06
CA GLU A 64 0.24 2.82 -48.07
C GLU A 64 1.53 3.18 -48.81
N THR A 65 2.59 2.39 -48.65
CA THR A 65 3.88 2.59 -49.35
C THR A 65 3.73 2.46 -50.87
N ASN A 66 2.77 1.65 -51.32
CA ASN A 66 2.45 1.45 -52.73
C ASN A 66 1.30 2.36 -53.21
N GLU A 67 0.85 3.33 -52.40
CA GLU A 67 -0.30 4.22 -52.71
C GLU A 67 -1.62 3.47 -52.97
N LEU A 68 -1.84 2.35 -52.28
CA LEU A 68 -3.02 1.49 -52.40
C LEU A 68 -3.79 1.37 -51.08
N ASN A 69 -5.07 0.99 -51.16
CA ASN A 69 -5.93 0.62 -50.03
C ASN A 69 -6.56 -0.74 -50.30
N HIS A 70 -6.72 -1.60 -49.29
CA HIS A 70 -7.39 -2.89 -49.43
C HIS A 70 -8.90 -2.75 -49.55
N ASN A 71 -9.50 -1.82 -48.80
CA ASN A 71 -10.93 -1.47 -48.79
C ASN A 71 -11.90 -2.57 -48.31
N ASP A 72 -11.41 -3.74 -47.88
CA ASP A 72 -12.23 -4.91 -47.56
C ASP A 72 -11.52 -5.89 -46.61
N LEU A 73 -10.84 -5.34 -45.61
CA LEU A 73 -10.00 -6.09 -44.68
C LEU A 73 -10.82 -6.76 -43.56
N HIS A 74 -11.93 -7.42 -43.89
CA HIS A 74 -12.76 -8.14 -42.91
C HIS A 74 -12.11 -9.45 -42.44
N ALA A 75 -12.59 -10.01 -41.31
CA ALA A 75 -11.92 -11.13 -40.63
C ALA A 75 -11.80 -12.42 -41.46
N GLU A 76 -12.71 -12.65 -42.43
CA GLU A 76 -12.62 -13.80 -43.34
C GLU A 76 -11.54 -13.65 -44.43
N ASN A 77 -11.04 -12.44 -44.67
CA ASN A 77 -9.96 -12.17 -45.63
C ASN A 77 -8.58 -12.19 -44.96
N LEU A 78 -8.48 -12.75 -43.76
CA LEU A 78 -7.26 -12.77 -42.95
C LEU A 78 -7.03 -14.19 -42.41
N ILE A 79 -5.87 -14.76 -42.70
CA ILE A 79 -5.43 -16.06 -42.17
C ILE A 79 -4.30 -15.83 -41.15
N VAL A 80 -4.39 -16.46 -39.99
CA VAL A 80 -3.31 -16.52 -38.99
C VAL A 80 -2.51 -17.80 -39.24
N GLU A 81 -1.39 -17.67 -39.95
CA GLU A 81 -0.53 -18.79 -40.34
C GLU A 81 0.37 -19.25 -39.19
N GLU A 82 0.46 -20.56 -38.98
CA GLU A 82 1.39 -21.19 -38.06
C GLU A 82 2.75 -21.43 -38.72
N LEU A 83 3.81 -20.96 -38.08
CA LEU A 83 5.19 -21.05 -38.55
C LEU A 83 5.91 -22.24 -37.90
N PRO A 84 6.54 -23.13 -38.69
CA PRO A 84 7.36 -24.20 -38.13
C PRO A 84 8.62 -23.64 -37.43
N PRO A 85 9.25 -24.37 -36.49
CA PRO A 85 10.40 -23.91 -35.70
C PRO A 85 11.53 -23.26 -36.52
N GLN A 86 11.86 -23.82 -37.69
CA GLN A 86 12.90 -23.28 -38.59
C GLN A 86 12.54 -21.97 -39.30
N ALA A 87 11.25 -21.58 -39.31
CA ALA A 87 10.74 -20.38 -39.99
C ALA A 87 10.24 -19.31 -39.00
N ARG A 88 10.49 -19.51 -37.70
CA ARG A 88 10.10 -18.56 -36.64
C ARG A 88 10.75 -17.20 -36.84
N ARG A 89 10.00 -16.15 -36.51
CA ARG A 89 10.39 -14.76 -36.78
C ARG A 89 11.25 -14.21 -35.65
N GLN A 90 12.48 -13.80 -35.98
CA GLN A 90 13.33 -13.08 -35.04
C GLN A 90 12.70 -11.71 -34.70
N ASN A 91 12.68 -11.35 -33.42
CA ASN A 91 12.14 -10.09 -32.89
C ASN A 91 10.62 -9.89 -33.05
N ALA A 92 9.85 -10.97 -33.29
CA ALA A 92 8.39 -10.94 -33.18
C ALA A 92 7.96 -11.12 -31.71
N ILE A 93 6.83 -10.55 -31.33
CA ILE A 93 6.21 -10.77 -30.01
C ILE A 93 5.78 -12.23 -29.86
N ASP A 94 5.14 -12.77 -30.90
CA ASP A 94 4.84 -14.18 -31.05
C ASP A 94 5.57 -14.69 -32.30
N ASP A 95 6.65 -15.43 -32.07
CA ASP A 95 7.55 -15.90 -33.13
C ASP A 95 6.96 -17.04 -33.97
N SER A 96 5.85 -17.62 -33.51
CA SER A 96 5.26 -18.85 -34.04
C SER A 96 4.12 -18.60 -35.03
N ILE A 97 3.63 -17.37 -35.17
CA ILE A 97 2.53 -17.02 -36.07
C ILE A 97 2.93 -15.98 -37.11
N ARG A 98 2.13 -15.77 -38.15
CA ARG A 98 2.04 -14.51 -38.93
C ARG A 98 0.66 -14.30 -39.54
N VAL A 99 0.21 -13.06 -39.68
CA VAL A 99 -1.06 -12.77 -40.38
C VAL A 99 -0.82 -12.54 -41.87
N LYS A 100 -1.70 -13.10 -42.72
CA LYS A 100 -1.75 -12.87 -44.17
C LYS A 100 -3.12 -12.40 -44.61
N ALA A 101 -3.14 -11.30 -45.38
CA ALA A 101 -4.33 -10.90 -46.13
C ALA A 101 -4.50 -11.77 -47.39
N ILE A 102 -5.75 -12.17 -47.63
CA ILE A 102 -6.21 -12.87 -48.82
C ILE A 102 -7.28 -12.03 -49.51
N ASP A 103 -7.62 -12.39 -50.75
CA ASP A 103 -8.59 -11.68 -51.58
C ASP A 103 -8.27 -10.19 -51.83
N LEU A 104 -7.34 -9.97 -52.75
CA LEU A 104 -6.88 -8.64 -53.17
C LEU A 104 -7.80 -7.99 -54.24
N GLY A 105 -8.99 -8.53 -54.50
CA GLY A 105 -9.89 -8.07 -55.57
C GLY A 105 -10.48 -6.66 -55.35
N SER A 106 -10.48 -6.18 -54.10
CA SER A 106 -11.08 -4.90 -53.71
C SER A 106 -10.10 -3.71 -53.69
N ILE A 107 -8.81 -3.96 -53.96
CA ILE A 107 -7.75 -2.95 -53.90
C ILE A 107 -7.98 -1.79 -54.88
N SER A 108 -7.78 -0.56 -54.41
CA SER A 108 -7.73 0.63 -55.26
C SER A 108 -6.82 1.71 -54.68
N ASP A 109 -6.43 2.66 -55.52
CA ASP A 109 -5.74 3.91 -55.14
C ASP A 109 -6.62 4.81 -54.27
N GLU A 110 -7.92 4.91 -54.56
CA GLU A 110 -8.88 5.65 -53.74
C GLU A 110 -9.37 4.81 -52.54
N SER A 111 -9.43 5.45 -51.36
CA SER A 111 -10.10 4.87 -50.19
C SER A 111 -11.61 4.89 -50.39
N LYS A 112 -12.25 3.73 -50.22
CA LYS A 112 -13.71 3.57 -50.27
C LYS A 112 -14.38 3.82 -48.90
N SER A 113 -13.65 4.35 -47.93
CA SER A 113 -14.16 4.63 -46.58
C SER A 113 -15.20 5.76 -46.58
N GLY A 114 -16.36 5.54 -45.95
CA GLY A 114 -17.44 6.53 -45.81
C GLY A 114 -18.38 6.19 -44.65
N ASN A 115 -19.52 6.90 -44.53
CA ASN A 115 -20.49 6.65 -43.44
C ASN A 115 -21.06 5.22 -43.42
N GLU A 116 -21.01 4.51 -44.56
CA GLU A 116 -21.54 3.14 -44.71
C GLU A 116 -20.44 2.08 -44.87
N ARG A 117 -19.16 2.47 -45.02
CA ARG A 117 -18.05 1.53 -45.30
C ARG A 117 -16.82 1.88 -44.46
N PHE A 118 -16.37 0.92 -43.66
CA PHE A 118 -15.18 1.07 -42.82
C PHE A 118 -13.90 1.12 -43.68
N GLY A 119 -12.96 1.99 -43.29
CA GLY A 119 -11.61 1.99 -43.85
C GLY A 119 -10.73 0.92 -43.20
N ASP A 120 -9.59 0.58 -43.83
CA ASP A 120 -8.70 -0.50 -43.39
C ASP A 120 -8.25 -0.36 -41.92
N LEU A 121 -7.93 0.86 -41.47
CA LEU A 121 -7.55 1.12 -40.07
C LEU A 121 -8.70 0.81 -39.08
N LEU A 122 -9.94 1.11 -39.46
CA LEU A 122 -11.11 0.89 -38.61
C LEU A 122 -11.46 -0.60 -38.54
N PHE A 123 -11.26 -1.35 -39.63
CA PHE A 123 -11.32 -2.82 -39.59
C PHE A 123 -10.28 -3.40 -38.64
N ILE A 124 -9.01 -2.96 -38.74
CA ILE A 124 -7.95 -3.40 -37.84
C ILE A 124 -8.32 -3.12 -36.38
N ALA A 125 -8.76 -1.89 -36.07
CA ALA A 125 -9.15 -1.53 -34.72
C ALA A 125 -10.33 -2.38 -34.21
N THR A 126 -11.32 -2.65 -35.04
CA THR A 126 -12.50 -3.46 -34.68
C THR A 126 -12.13 -4.93 -34.42
N HIS A 127 -11.26 -5.51 -35.25
CA HIS A 127 -10.79 -6.88 -35.08
C HIS A 127 -10.02 -7.04 -33.77
N VAL A 128 -9.08 -6.12 -33.51
CA VAL A 128 -8.27 -6.16 -32.28
C VAL A 128 -9.15 -5.89 -31.04
N ASP A 129 -10.11 -4.96 -31.09
CA ASP A 129 -11.05 -4.71 -29.98
C ASP A 129 -11.90 -5.96 -29.67
N SER A 130 -12.36 -6.67 -30.70
CA SER A 130 -13.14 -7.91 -30.54
C SER A 130 -12.35 -9.01 -29.86
N LEU A 131 -11.09 -9.23 -30.29
CA LEU A 131 -10.18 -10.19 -29.66
C LEU A 131 -9.89 -9.81 -28.20
N LEU A 132 -9.66 -8.52 -27.91
CA LEU A 132 -9.40 -8.02 -26.56
C LEU A 132 -10.60 -8.12 -25.63
N ASN A 133 -11.82 -7.81 -26.11
CA ASN A 133 -13.05 -7.92 -25.32
C ASN A 133 -13.28 -9.37 -24.88
N ARG A 134 -12.99 -10.33 -25.76
CA ARG A 134 -13.05 -11.75 -25.43
C ARG A 134 -11.99 -12.14 -24.40
N LEU A 135 -10.73 -11.74 -24.63
CA LEU A 135 -9.63 -12.03 -23.71
C LEU A 135 -9.93 -11.50 -22.30
N LEU A 136 -10.31 -10.21 -22.19
CA LEU A 136 -10.56 -9.53 -20.93
C LEU A 136 -11.86 -9.93 -20.22
N SER A 137 -12.68 -10.81 -20.81
CA SER A 137 -13.99 -11.20 -20.27
C SER A 137 -13.89 -11.97 -18.94
N ASN A 138 -12.83 -12.78 -18.78
CA ASN A 138 -12.54 -13.61 -17.61
C ASN A 138 -11.19 -13.22 -16.97
N PRO A 139 -11.13 -12.18 -16.12
CA PRO A 139 -9.87 -11.68 -15.56
C PRO A 139 -9.10 -12.71 -14.72
N SER A 140 -9.78 -13.68 -14.10
CA SER A 140 -9.14 -14.66 -13.20
C SER A 140 -8.42 -15.79 -13.92
N GLU A 141 -8.79 -16.07 -15.17
CA GLU A 141 -8.14 -17.12 -15.98
C GLU A 141 -6.90 -16.61 -16.69
N LEU A 142 -6.73 -15.29 -16.75
CA LEU A 142 -5.57 -14.63 -17.34
C LEU A 142 -4.47 -14.42 -16.33
N ASP A 143 -3.21 -14.62 -16.75
CA ASP A 143 -2.05 -14.16 -16.00
C ASP A 143 -2.10 -12.62 -15.83
N ASP A 144 -1.61 -12.09 -14.71
CA ASP A 144 -1.64 -10.64 -14.40
C ASP A 144 -0.98 -9.79 -15.50
N ARG A 145 0.13 -10.30 -16.02
CA ARG A 145 0.88 -9.76 -17.15
C ARG A 145 0.03 -9.67 -18.42
N ASP A 146 -0.60 -10.77 -18.83
CA ASP A 146 -1.41 -10.82 -20.05
C ASP A 146 -2.62 -9.88 -19.94
N PHE A 147 -3.23 -9.78 -18.76
CA PHE A 147 -4.31 -8.84 -18.49
C PHE A 147 -3.84 -7.37 -18.64
N ARG A 148 -2.65 -7.03 -18.12
CA ARG A 148 -2.06 -5.68 -18.27
C ARG A 148 -1.74 -5.35 -19.73
N THR A 149 -1.12 -6.29 -20.44
CA THR A 149 -0.83 -6.17 -21.87
C THR A 149 -2.11 -5.93 -22.67
N ALA A 150 -3.15 -6.71 -22.40
CA ALA A 150 -4.44 -6.56 -23.06
C ALA A 150 -5.09 -5.19 -22.79
N LEU A 151 -5.03 -4.68 -21.55
CA LEU A 151 -5.52 -3.33 -21.23
C LEU A 151 -4.73 -2.21 -21.91
N ALA A 152 -3.41 -2.35 -21.99
CA ALA A 152 -2.55 -1.39 -22.66
C ALA A 152 -2.83 -1.38 -24.17
N LEU A 153 -2.97 -2.55 -24.80
CA LEU A 153 -3.37 -2.65 -26.20
C LEU A 153 -4.78 -2.07 -26.43
N GLN A 154 -5.72 -2.31 -25.51
CA GLN A 154 -7.07 -1.74 -25.59
C GLN A 154 -7.05 -0.21 -25.56
N SER A 155 -6.17 0.41 -24.77
CA SER A 155 -6.00 1.87 -24.74
C SER A 155 -5.51 2.43 -26.08
N ILE A 156 -4.57 1.73 -26.74
CA ILE A 156 -4.06 2.10 -28.07
C ILE A 156 -5.19 1.98 -29.12
N VAL A 157 -5.87 0.83 -29.15
CA VAL A 157 -6.93 0.53 -30.12
C VAL A 157 -8.14 1.44 -29.95
N HIS A 158 -8.54 1.74 -28.71
CA HIS A 158 -9.65 2.65 -28.46
C HIS A 158 -9.38 4.07 -28.98
N GLY A 159 -8.12 4.52 -28.92
CA GLY A 159 -7.70 5.77 -29.56
C GLY A 159 -7.96 5.80 -31.06
N LEU A 160 -7.81 4.65 -31.74
CA LEU A 160 -8.07 4.51 -33.18
C LEU A 160 -9.55 4.47 -33.56
N LEU A 161 -10.43 4.10 -32.61
CA LEU A 161 -11.89 4.05 -32.80
C LEU A 161 -12.58 5.42 -32.57
N SER A 162 -11.86 6.41 -32.01
CA SER A 162 -12.41 7.74 -31.74
C SER A 162 -12.54 8.61 -33.01
N ASP A 163 -13.61 9.40 -33.14
CA ASP A 163 -13.99 10.10 -34.37
C ASP A 163 -12.86 11.00 -34.92
N ALA A 164 -12.21 10.51 -35.97
CA ALA A 164 -11.02 11.08 -36.61
C ALA A 164 -11.30 12.29 -37.52
N GLN A 165 -12.42 13.00 -37.36
CA GLN A 165 -12.76 14.10 -38.28
C GLN A 165 -11.80 15.30 -38.18
N ASN A 166 -10.97 15.40 -37.13
CA ASN A 166 -9.98 16.48 -36.96
C ASN A 166 -8.61 16.04 -36.38
N LEU A 167 -8.32 14.74 -36.31
CA LEU A 167 -7.08 14.23 -35.73
C LEU A 167 -6.16 13.69 -36.83
N ARG A 168 -4.89 14.11 -36.81
CA ARG A 168 -3.85 13.53 -37.68
C ARG A 168 -3.72 12.05 -37.35
N GLN A 169 -4.00 11.18 -38.32
CA GLN A 169 -3.87 9.73 -38.10
C GLN A 169 -2.42 9.39 -37.72
N PRO A 170 -2.21 8.62 -36.64
CA PRO A 170 -0.88 8.19 -36.24
C PRO A 170 -0.27 7.25 -37.29
N ASN A 171 1.03 7.36 -37.50
CA ASN A 171 1.77 6.52 -38.44
C ASN A 171 1.72 5.05 -37.97
N SER A 172 1.53 4.11 -38.91
CA SER A 172 1.58 2.66 -38.65
C SER A 172 2.86 2.24 -37.92
N HIS A 173 4.01 2.87 -38.21
CA HIS A 173 5.27 2.61 -37.49
C HIS A 173 5.22 3.07 -36.02
N ASP A 174 4.63 4.23 -35.75
CA ASP A 174 4.48 4.75 -34.38
C ASP A 174 3.53 3.86 -33.57
N LEU A 175 2.45 3.36 -34.19
CA LEU A 175 1.53 2.41 -33.55
C LEU A 175 2.18 1.06 -33.27
N ILE A 176 2.95 0.51 -34.21
CA ILE A 176 3.72 -0.72 -33.98
C ILE A 176 4.67 -0.51 -32.81
N THR A 177 5.41 0.59 -32.79
CA THR A 177 6.33 0.92 -31.70
C THR A 177 5.58 1.08 -30.37
N GLN A 178 4.40 1.71 -30.37
CA GLN A 178 3.56 1.82 -29.17
C GLN A 178 3.04 0.47 -28.68
N ILE A 179 2.66 -0.44 -29.58
CA ILE A 179 2.21 -1.79 -29.22
C ILE A 179 3.37 -2.62 -28.70
N GLU A 180 4.54 -2.55 -29.36
CA GLU A 180 5.77 -3.19 -28.89
C GLU A 180 6.16 -2.62 -27.53
N ASP A 181 6.20 -1.31 -27.36
CA ASP A 181 6.47 -0.65 -26.06
C ASP A 181 5.43 -1.03 -25.01
N ALA A 182 4.14 -1.06 -25.33
CA ALA A 182 3.09 -1.42 -24.38
C ALA A 182 3.19 -2.89 -23.98
N TYR A 183 3.41 -3.77 -24.96
CA TYR A 183 3.70 -5.17 -24.73
C TYR A 183 4.95 -5.29 -23.87
N TYR A 184 6.09 -4.76 -24.26
CA TYR A 184 7.33 -4.83 -23.50
C TYR A 184 7.24 -4.09 -22.15
N ARG A 185 6.46 -3.04 -21.95
CA ARG A 185 6.25 -2.45 -20.62
C ARG A 185 5.40 -3.33 -19.72
N ALA A 186 4.38 -3.98 -20.28
CA ALA A 186 3.51 -4.89 -19.54
C ALA A 186 4.12 -6.30 -19.38
N ALA A 187 4.99 -6.70 -20.32
CA ALA A 187 5.50 -8.04 -20.57
C ALA A 187 7.02 -8.16 -20.43
N GLN A 188 7.79 -7.08 -20.32
CA GLN A 188 9.15 -7.22 -19.80
C GLN A 188 9.07 -7.59 -18.32
N PRO A 189 9.98 -8.45 -17.84
CA PRO A 189 10.24 -8.53 -16.43
C PRO A 189 10.53 -7.12 -15.95
N TRP A 190 9.86 -6.70 -14.88
CA TRP A 190 10.06 -5.48 -14.12
C TRP A 190 11.49 -4.89 -14.24
N ARG A 191 11.70 -3.87 -15.10
CA ARG A 191 12.92 -3.02 -15.18
C ARG A 191 12.71 -1.56 -14.71
N PRO A 192 12.05 -1.34 -13.56
CA PRO A 192 11.67 0.00 -13.08
C PRO A 192 12.86 0.90 -12.70
N TRP A 193 14.07 0.35 -12.57
CA TRP A 193 15.30 1.12 -12.25
C TRP A 193 15.71 2.12 -13.34
N SER A 194 15.11 2.05 -14.52
CA SER A 194 15.28 3.05 -15.59
C SER A 194 14.49 4.35 -15.37
N ALA A 195 13.54 4.37 -14.43
CA ALA A 195 12.75 5.57 -14.14
C ALA A 195 13.51 6.55 -13.21
N PRO A 196 13.48 7.87 -13.48
CA PRO A 196 14.07 8.85 -12.57
C PRO A 196 13.24 8.98 -11.29
N LEU A 197 13.91 9.17 -10.15
CA LEU A 197 13.26 9.44 -8.87
C LEU A 197 12.45 10.75 -8.95
N LYS A 198 11.15 10.67 -8.65
CA LYS A 198 10.28 11.84 -8.52
C LYS A 198 9.39 11.68 -7.30
N LEU A 199 9.48 12.62 -6.35
CA LEU A 199 8.58 12.68 -5.20
C LEU A 199 7.36 13.55 -5.59
N LYS A 200 6.16 12.96 -5.57
CA LYS A 200 4.89 13.69 -5.80
C LYS A 200 4.53 14.56 -4.60
N GLY A 201 4.83 14.09 -3.39
CA GLY A 201 4.77 14.83 -2.13
C GLY A 201 6.09 14.77 -1.38
N PHE A 202 6.37 15.78 -0.55
CA PHE A 202 7.64 15.86 0.18
C PHE A 202 7.89 14.64 1.10
N ALA A 203 6.82 14.09 1.66
CA ALA A 203 6.88 12.92 2.53
C ALA A 203 6.59 11.58 1.82
N ASP A 204 6.60 11.54 0.49
CA ASP A 204 6.45 10.30 -0.28
C ASP A 204 7.51 9.27 0.10
N HIS A 205 7.14 8.00 0.21
CA HIS A 205 8.03 6.97 0.76
C HIS A 205 8.54 7.27 2.19
N TYR A 206 7.74 8.00 3.00
CA TYR A 206 7.94 8.07 4.46
C TYR A 206 8.12 6.68 5.06
N ASN A 207 7.34 5.71 4.56
CA ASN A 207 7.58 4.30 4.82
C ASN A 207 8.58 3.79 3.79
N ALA A 208 9.78 3.47 4.25
CA ALA A 208 10.85 2.94 3.43
C ALA A 208 10.53 1.58 2.76
N GLN A 209 9.48 0.88 3.18
CA GLN A 209 9.02 -0.32 2.49
C GLN A 209 8.47 -0.02 1.09
N THR A 210 7.87 1.15 0.89
CA THR A 210 7.34 1.59 -0.42
C THR A 210 8.42 2.24 -1.29
N LEU A 211 9.61 2.49 -0.72
CA LEU A 211 10.77 2.98 -1.45
C LEU A 211 11.44 1.82 -2.18
N VAL A 212 11.71 2.01 -3.46
CA VAL A 212 12.43 1.05 -4.29
C VAL A 212 13.94 1.18 -4.08
N SER A 213 14.66 0.07 -4.17
CA SER A 213 16.07 0.01 -3.76
C SER A 213 16.98 0.94 -4.59
N TRP A 214 16.74 1.11 -5.90
CA TRP A 214 17.55 1.99 -6.76
C TRP A 214 17.40 3.48 -6.44
N ASP A 215 16.37 3.90 -5.72
CA ASP A 215 16.19 5.28 -5.28
C ASP A 215 16.79 5.57 -3.90
N VAL A 216 17.12 4.53 -3.13
CA VAL A 216 17.70 4.65 -1.79
C VAL A 216 19.02 5.45 -1.77
N PRO A 217 19.99 5.25 -2.68
CA PRO A 217 21.24 6.01 -2.67
C PRO A 217 21.05 7.53 -2.76
N ARG A 218 19.94 7.99 -3.34
CA ARG A 218 19.62 9.41 -3.52
C ARG A 218 18.99 10.05 -2.27
N LEU A 219 18.43 9.24 -1.36
CA LEU A 219 17.67 9.68 -0.19
C LEU A 219 18.28 9.25 1.16
N LEU A 220 19.20 8.30 1.17
CA LEU A 220 19.88 7.86 2.39
C LEU A 220 20.95 8.89 2.80
N VAL A 221 20.90 9.31 4.07
CA VAL A 221 21.96 10.09 4.69
C VAL A 221 22.72 9.17 5.64
N ASP A 222 23.91 8.73 5.22
CA ASP A 222 24.86 8.00 6.07
C ASP A 222 25.98 8.95 6.51
N PRO A 223 26.04 9.35 7.80
CA PRO A 223 27.11 10.19 8.32
C PRO A 223 28.47 9.52 8.16
N GLU A 224 29.34 10.14 7.35
CA GLU A 224 30.73 9.68 7.10
C GLU A 224 30.85 8.25 6.53
N GLY A 225 29.76 7.68 5.99
CA GLY A 225 29.74 6.31 5.45
C GLY A 225 29.82 5.22 6.53
N ARG A 226 29.60 5.58 7.80
CA ARG A 226 29.78 4.68 8.94
C ARG A 226 28.75 3.55 8.93
N TRP A 227 27.48 3.83 8.66
CA TRP A 227 26.41 2.84 8.79
C TRP A 227 26.53 1.74 7.76
N LEU A 228 26.80 2.07 6.49
CA LEU A 228 27.05 1.08 5.45
C LEU A 228 28.26 0.20 5.79
N SER A 229 29.34 0.78 6.32
CA SER A 229 30.52 0.00 6.72
C SER A 229 30.22 -0.99 7.86
N GLU A 230 29.26 -0.68 8.74
CA GLU A 230 28.86 -1.54 9.85
C GLU A 230 27.97 -2.70 9.39
N VAL A 231 27.10 -2.49 8.41
CA VAL A 231 26.15 -3.53 7.93
C VAL A 231 26.71 -4.44 6.82
N THR A 232 27.87 -4.10 6.28
CA THR A 232 28.58 -4.88 5.26
C THR A 232 29.55 -5.92 5.84
N LYS A 233 29.68 -5.99 7.17
CA LYS A 233 30.52 -6.99 7.86
C LYS A 233 30.14 -8.43 7.43
N PRO A 234 31.09 -9.36 7.30
CA PRO A 234 30.79 -10.72 6.89
C PRO A 234 29.97 -11.47 7.93
N GLY A 235 29.15 -12.42 7.47
CA GLY A 235 28.34 -13.30 8.32
C GLY A 235 26.96 -12.73 8.73
N PRO A 236 26.17 -13.55 9.44
CA PRO A 236 24.81 -13.18 9.82
C PRO A 236 24.76 -11.94 10.71
N GLN A 237 23.82 -11.04 10.42
CA GLN A 237 23.66 -9.80 11.19
C GLN A 237 22.20 -9.39 11.34
N ILE A 238 21.84 -8.88 12.51
CA ILE A 238 20.54 -8.26 12.74
C ILE A 238 20.72 -6.76 12.96
N ILE A 239 19.99 -5.96 12.20
CA ILE A 239 19.90 -4.52 12.28
C ILE A 239 18.68 -4.18 13.13
N THR A 240 18.91 -3.62 14.31
CA THR A 240 17.85 -3.22 15.25
C THR A 240 17.65 -1.72 15.28
N GLY A 241 16.53 -1.32 15.87
CA GLY A 241 16.19 0.08 16.08
C GLY A 241 14.68 0.26 16.10
N MET A 242 14.24 1.44 16.53
CA MET A 242 12.83 1.79 16.58
C MET A 242 12.22 1.98 15.18
N ARG A 243 10.89 2.13 15.11
CA ARG A 243 10.21 2.47 13.85
C ARG A 243 10.59 3.88 13.39
N GLY A 244 10.72 4.03 12.08
CA GLY A 244 11.05 5.31 11.46
C GLY A 244 12.52 5.73 11.56
N CYS A 245 13.42 4.90 12.10
CA CYS A 245 14.86 5.23 12.20
C CYS A 245 15.66 4.90 10.92
N GLY A 246 15.03 4.38 9.87
CA GLY A 246 15.69 4.13 8.58
C GLY A 246 16.24 2.71 8.36
N LYS A 247 15.94 1.72 9.21
CA LYS A 247 16.44 0.33 9.08
C LYS A 247 16.23 -0.27 7.69
N THR A 248 15.02 -0.18 7.17
CA THR A 248 14.68 -0.68 5.84
C THR A 248 15.45 0.04 4.73
N MET A 249 15.65 1.37 4.83
CA MET A 249 16.49 2.08 3.86
C MET A 249 17.93 1.60 3.93
N LEU A 250 18.48 1.43 5.13
CA LEU A 250 19.85 0.95 5.30
C LEU A 250 20.02 -0.48 4.75
N LEU A 251 19.05 -1.37 4.99
CA LEU A 251 19.08 -2.73 4.44
C LEU A 251 18.96 -2.70 2.90
N ARG A 252 18.02 -1.93 2.35
CA ARG A 252 17.86 -1.77 0.89
C ARG A 252 19.07 -1.14 0.21
N ALA A 253 19.87 -0.35 0.92
CA ALA A 253 21.11 0.21 0.37
C ALA A 253 22.16 -0.85 0.05
N LEU A 254 22.06 -2.05 0.64
CA LEU A 254 22.87 -3.22 0.31
C LEU A 254 22.35 -4.01 -0.89
N ASP A 255 21.12 -3.76 -1.33
CA ASP A 255 20.53 -4.46 -2.46
C ASP A 255 21.30 -4.14 -3.75
N ILE A 256 21.52 -5.14 -4.60
CA ILE A 256 22.26 -4.93 -5.86
C ILE A 256 21.60 -3.87 -6.73
N HIS A 257 20.28 -3.73 -6.68
CA HIS A 257 19.60 -2.67 -7.40
C HIS A 257 19.95 -1.27 -6.90
N ALA A 258 20.25 -1.09 -5.60
CA ALA A 258 20.77 0.16 -5.07
C ALA A 258 22.21 0.42 -5.52
N ARG A 259 23.04 -0.64 -5.55
CA ARG A 259 24.45 -0.56 -5.97
C ARG A 259 24.64 -0.41 -7.48
N ALA A 260 23.68 -0.86 -8.28
CA ALA A 260 23.65 -0.70 -9.72
C ALA A 260 23.01 0.63 -10.18
N ALA A 261 22.38 1.39 -9.28
CA ALA A 261 21.72 2.64 -9.63
C ALA A 261 22.73 3.73 -9.99
N VAL A 262 22.64 4.29 -11.20
CA VAL A 262 23.53 5.34 -11.68
C VAL A 262 23.07 6.72 -11.16
N GLY A 263 23.99 7.44 -10.50
CA GLY A 263 23.80 8.83 -10.06
C GLY A 263 23.77 9.85 -11.21
N GLU A 264 23.37 11.11 -10.92
CA GLU A 264 23.26 12.17 -11.95
C GLU A 264 24.58 12.51 -12.67
N ASN A 265 25.72 12.27 -12.01
CA ASN A 265 27.07 12.53 -12.53
C ASN A 265 27.92 11.25 -12.61
N GLU A 266 27.28 10.09 -12.62
CA GLU A 266 27.93 8.77 -12.59
C GLU A 266 27.74 8.08 -13.96
N THR A 267 28.70 7.27 -14.39
CA THR A 267 28.60 6.42 -15.58
C THR A 267 28.17 5.00 -15.22
N ALA A 268 27.83 4.18 -16.21
CA ALA A 268 27.53 2.76 -15.96
C ALA A 268 28.77 2.01 -15.46
N GLU A 269 29.96 2.39 -15.93
CA GLU A 269 31.24 1.87 -15.48
C GLU A 269 31.50 2.15 -14.00
N ASP A 270 31.24 3.39 -13.53
CA ASP A 270 31.40 3.73 -12.10
C ASP A 270 30.51 2.86 -11.20
N ALA A 271 29.28 2.57 -11.64
CA ALA A 271 28.36 1.69 -10.92
C ALA A 271 28.87 0.23 -10.90
N ILE A 272 29.50 -0.24 -11.98
CA ILE A 272 30.12 -1.58 -12.05
C ILE A 272 31.32 -1.66 -11.10
N ASP A 273 32.19 -0.65 -11.11
CA ASP A 273 33.36 -0.58 -10.23
C ASP A 273 32.93 -0.60 -8.75
N ARG A 274 31.88 0.16 -8.42
CA ARG A 274 31.28 0.16 -7.08
C ARG A 274 30.81 -1.23 -6.63
N ILE A 275 30.10 -1.96 -7.49
CA ILE A 275 29.62 -3.32 -7.19
C ILE A 275 30.80 -4.28 -6.96
N GLN A 276 31.87 -4.11 -7.73
CA GLN A 276 33.07 -4.95 -7.61
C GLN A 276 33.85 -4.63 -6.33
N ASP A 277 34.00 -3.36 -5.98
CA ASP A 277 34.72 -2.88 -4.80
C ASP A 277 33.99 -3.19 -3.48
N ASP A 278 32.66 -3.27 -3.51
CA ASP A 278 31.84 -3.60 -2.33
C ASP A 278 32.18 -4.98 -1.74
N GLY A 279 32.58 -5.96 -2.57
CA GLY A 279 32.88 -7.32 -2.15
C GLY A 279 31.65 -8.15 -1.71
N PHE A 280 30.43 -7.64 -1.94
CA PHE A 280 29.18 -8.35 -1.67
C PHE A 280 28.11 -8.06 -2.73
N VAL A 281 27.08 -8.90 -2.76
CA VAL A 281 25.89 -8.71 -3.60
C VAL A 281 24.65 -8.99 -2.77
N GLY A 282 23.83 -7.96 -2.54
CA GLY A 282 22.57 -8.10 -1.80
C GLY A 282 21.39 -8.49 -2.69
N LEU A 283 20.55 -9.40 -2.20
CA LEU A 283 19.25 -9.73 -2.78
C LEU A 283 18.17 -9.38 -1.75
N PHE A 284 17.24 -8.49 -2.08
CA PHE A 284 16.26 -7.96 -1.13
C PHE A 284 14.89 -8.63 -1.14
N VAL A 285 14.39 -8.98 0.04
CA VAL A 285 13.05 -9.54 0.25
C VAL A 285 12.38 -8.93 1.49
N SER A 286 11.06 -8.67 1.42
CA SER A 286 10.25 -8.21 2.55
C SER A 286 9.56 -9.37 3.27
N ALA A 287 9.83 -9.55 4.57
CA ALA A 287 9.18 -10.57 5.39
C ALA A 287 7.67 -10.34 5.46
N GLN A 288 7.23 -9.09 5.60
CA GLN A 288 5.80 -8.75 5.64
C GLN A 288 5.07 -9.24 4.39
N ARG A 289 5.62 -9.03 3.18
CA ARG A 289 4.94 -9.42 1.94
C ARG A 289 4.86 -10.93 1.74
N LEU A 290 5.87 -11.67 2.22
CA LEU A 290 6.01 -13.10 1.93
C LEU A 290 5.53 -14.03 3.03
N LEU A 291 5.62 -13.57 4.27
CA LEU A 291 5.39 -14.38 5.46
C LEU A 291 4.09 -14.01 6.19
N ASP A 292 3.45 -12.87 5.85
CA ASP A 292 2.12 -12.49 6.37
C ASP A 292 1.01 -13.24 5.64
N LEU A 293 0.96 -14.54 5.92
CA LEU A 293 -0.25 -15.33 5.71
C LEU A 293 -0.60 -15.96 7.04
N ARG A 294 -1.54 -15.32 7.74
CA ARG A 294 -2.27 -15.88 8.88
C ARG A 294 -3.16 -17.08 8.49
N GLN A 295 -2.79 -17.82 7.46
CA GLN A 295 -3.09 -19.23 7.35
C GLN A 295 -2.28 -19.92 8.46
N SER A 296 -2.93 -20.12 9.62
CA SER A 296 -2.32 -20.68 10.84
C SER A 296 -1.69 -22.07 10.66
N THR A 297 -1.91 -22.72 9.52
CA THR A 297 -1.55 -24.10 9.24
C THR A 297 -0.29 -24.30 8.39
N ALA A 298 0.31 -23.24 7.83
CA ALA A 298 1.49 -23.40 6.97
C ALA A 298 2.74 -23.78 7.78
N LYS A 299 3.23 -25.01 7.59
CA LYS A 299 4.50 -25.53 8.14
C LYS A 299 5.69 -24.60 7.79
N LEU A 300 6.73 -24.62 8.64
CA LEU A 300 7.99 -23.88 8.42
C LEU A 300 8.57 -24.09 7.01
N GLU A 301 8.49 -25.33 6.49
CA GLU A 301 8.94 -25.71 5.14
C GLU A 301 8.30 -24.83 4.04
N HIS A 302 7.01 -24.51 4.13
CA HIS A 302 6.34 -23.66 3.13
C HIS A 302 6.86 -22.22 3.17
N ARG A 303 7.18 -21.71 4.36
CA ARG A 303 7.74 -20.35 4.51
C ARG A 303 9.15 -20.26 3.94
N LEU A 304 9.98 -21.26 4.22
CA LEU A 304 11.33 -21.38 3.68
C LEU A 304 11.33 -21.56 2.17
N THR A 305 10.38 -22.36 1.65
CA THR A 305 10.13 -22.52 0.20
C THR A 305 9.84 -21.18 -0.46
N ARG A 306 8.94 -20.37 0.11
CA ARG A 306 8.65 -19.03 -0.42
C ARG A 306 9.89 -18.16 -0.44
N LEU A 307 10.63 -18.09 0.67
CA LEU A 307 11.88 -17.33 0.71
C LEU A 307 12.85 -17.78 -0.38
N PHE A 308 13.04 -19.09 -0.56
CA PHE A 308 13.91 -19.64 -1.58
C PHE A 308 13.51 -19.21 -3.01
N VAL A 309 12.24 -19.39 -3.38
CA VAL A 309 11.73 -19.02 -4.70
C VAL A 309 11.84 -17.50 -4.93
N TYR A 310 11.51 -16.69 -3.93
CA TYR A 310 11.62 -15.23 -4.06
C TYR A 310 13.06 -14.76 -4.16
N TYR A 311 14.01 -15.33 -3.42
CA TYR A 311 15.43 -14.99 -3.60
C TYR A 311 15.98 -15.43 -4.95
N ALA A 312 15.52 -16.57 -5.49
CA ALA A 312 15.85 -16.96 -6.86
C ALA A 312 15.26 -15.98 -7.90
N LEU A 313 14.03 -15.52 -7.68
CA LEU A 313 13.40 -14.48 -8.51
C LEU A 313 14.20 -13.16 -8.45
N GLN A 314 14.63 -12.73 -7.27
CA GLN A 314 15.50 -11.55 -7.13
C GLN A 314 16.86 -11.75 -7.79
N ALA A 315 17.44 -12.96 -7.73
CA ALA A 315 18.67 -13.28 -8.44
C ALA A 315 18.50 -13.15 -9.96
N ALA A 316 17.38 -13.62 -10.53
CA ALA A 316 17.08 -13.43 -11.96
C ALA A 316 16.97 -11.94 -12.31
N ARG A 317 16.24 -11.15 -11.50
CA ARG A 317 16.08 -9.69 -11.69
C ARG A 317 17.39 -8.92 -11.53
N ALA A 318 18.28 -9.35 -10.62
CA ALA A 318 19.62 -8.80 -10.47
C ALA A 318 20.45 -8.99 -11.74
N LEU A 319 20.43 -10.19 -12.33
CA LEU A 319 21.12 -10.46 -13.60
C LEU A 319 20.57 -9.59 -14.74
N MET A 320 19.27 -9.32 -14.75
CA MET A 320 18.68 -8.41 -15.72
C MET A 320 19.19 -6.98 -15.56
N HIS A 321 19.25 -6.46 -14.33
CA HIS A 321 19.77 -5.10 -14.08
C HIS A 321 21.26 -5.00 -14.45
N LEU A 322 22.05 -6.03 -14.15
CA LEU A 322 23.45 -6.11 -14.56
C LEU A 322 23.59 -6.15 -16.10
N ARG A 323 22.75 -6.93 -16.78
CA ARG A 323 22.72 -6.99 -18.25
C ARG A 323 22.39 -5.64 -18.86
N ASP A 324 21.54 -4.84 -18.20
CA ASP A 324 21.17 -3.49 -18.65
C ASP A 324 22.29 -2.47 -18.47
N LEU A 325 23.11 -2.60 -17.42
CA LEU A 325 24.33 -1.81 -17.27
C LEU A 325 25.36 -2.17 -18.35
N ASN A 326 25.64 -3.46 -18.51
CA ASN A 326 26.53 -3.95 -19.54
C ASN A 326 26.27 -5.43 -19.86
N ALA A 327 25.74 -5.71 -21.06
CA ALA A 327 25.36 -7.06 -21.46
C ALA A 327 26.52 -8.08 -21.44
N ARG A 328 27.78 -7.65 -21.46
CA ARG A 328 28.96 -8.53 -21.47
C ARG A 328 29.31 -9.10 -20.09
N ILE A 329 28.81 -8.50 -19.00
CA ILE A 329 29.19 -8.93 -17.64
C ILE A 329 28.43 -10.20 -17.22
N VAL A 330 27.23 -10.40 -17.75
CA VAL A 330 26.37 -11.56 -17.50
C VAL A 330 26.72 -12.67 -18.49
N LEU A 331 26.94 -13.88 -17.97
CA LEU A 331 27.33 -15.01 -18.80
C LEU A 331 26.13 -15.56 -19.60
N PRO A 332 26.33 -16.01 -20.86
CA PRO A 332 25.22 -16.44 -21.73
C PRO A 332 24.33 -17.53 -21.13
N ASN A 333 24.92 -18.47 -20.39
CA ASN A 333 24.21 -19.62 -19.80
C ASN A 333 23.67 -19.35 -18.39
N ALA A 334 23.71 -18.09 -17.91
CA ALA A 334 23.29 -17.74 -16.55
C ALA A 334 21.85 -18.19 -16.22
N HIS A 335 20.94 -18.13 -17.20
CA HIS A 335 19.56 -18.58 -17.05
C HIS A 335 19.46 -20.09 -16.79
N ILE A 336 20.24 -20.91 -17.50
CA ILE A 336 20.26 -22.38 -17.30
C ILE A 336 20.88 -22.71 -15.93
N THR A 337 21.99 -22.07 -15.58
CA THR A 337 22.68 -22.28 -14.30
C THR A 337 21.74 -22.01 -13.13
N LEU A 338 21.07 -20.85 -13.14
CA LEU A 338 20.15 -20.47 -12.07
C LEU A 338 18.89 -21.33 -12.07
N ALA A 339 18.32 -21.66 -13.24
CA ALA A 339 17.17 -22.55 -13.36
C ALA A 339 17.45 -23.94 -12.75
N THR A 340 18.63 -24.51 -13.05
CA THR A 340 19.07 -25.81 -12.53
C THR A 340 19.28 -25.78 -11.02
N ALA A 341 19.84 -24.69 -10.49
CA ALA A 341 20.03 -24.50 -9.05
C ALA A 341 18.71 -24.52 -8.28
N VAL A 342 17.65 -23.96 -8.88
CA VAL A 342 16.32 -23.89 -8.27
C VAL A 342 15.57 -25.22 -8.44
N SER A 343 15.54 -25.77 -9.65
CA SER A 343 14.81 -27.01 -9.95
C SER A 343 15.33 -28.20 -9.14
N GLY A 344 16.64 -28.24 -8.83
CA GLY A 344 17.26 -29.30 -8.03
C GLY A 344 16.72 -29.44 -6.60
N TYR A 345 16.06 -28.40 -6.06
CA TYR A 345 15.49 -28.41 -4.70
C TYR A 345 13.96 -28.35 -4.66
N LEU A 346 13.30 -28.09 -5.80
CA LEU A 346 11.84 -28.12 -5.91
C LEU A 346 11.37 -29.55 -6.25
N GLU A 347 10.43 -30.13 -5.49
CA GLU A 347 9.99 -31.52 -5.71
C GLU A 347 9.48 -31.82 -7.13
N CYS A 348 8.78 -30.88 -7.76
CA CYS A 348 8.27 -31.02 -9.13
C CYS A 348 9.15 -30.34 -10.21
N GLY A 349 10.37 -29.88 -9.88
CA GLY A 349 11.27 -29.19 -10.81
C GLY A 349 10.80 -27.82 -11.32
N GLY A 350 9.54 -27.44 -11.09
CA GLY A 350 8.98 -26.13 -11.44
C GLY A 350 8.75 -25.90 -12.94
N GLY A 351 8.96 -26.91 -13.80
CA GLY A 351 8.99 -26.71 -15.25
C GLY A 351 10.12 -25.76 -15.68
N LEU A 352 11.24 -25.74 -14.95
CA LEU A 352 12.39 -24.86 -15.21
C LEU A 352 13.47 -25.50 -16.12
N GLU A 353 13.24 -26.71 -16.62
CA GLU A 353 14.25 -27.48 -17.39
C GLU A 353 14.49 -26.91 -18.79
N ASP A 354 13.46 -26.34 -19.43
CA ASP A 354 13.48 -25.82 -20.81
C ASP A 354 13.48 -24.28 -20.87
N VAL A 355 14.14 -23.62 -19.92
CA VAL A 355 14.22 -22.15 -19.90
C VAL A 355 15.11 -21.66 -21.03
N SER A 356 14.58 -20.73 -21.83
CA SER A 356 15.26 -20.19 -23.03
C SER A 356 16.03 -18.89 -22.80
N SER A 357 15.73 -18.15 -21.73
CA SER A 357 16.34 -16.84 -21.42
C SER A 357 16.17 -16.46 -19.95
N ILE A 358 16.87 -15.40 -19.49
CA ILE A 358 16.70 -14.86 -18.13
C ILE A 358 15.26 -14.33 -17.95
N ASP A 359 14.68 -13.75 -18.99
CA ASP A 359 13.32 -13.21 -18.98
C ASP A 359 12.26 -14.34 -18.89
N ASP A 360 12.51 -15.49 -19.54
CA ASP A 360 11.69 -16.71 -19.40
C ASP A 360 11.83 -17.32 -17.98
N LEU A 361 13.06 -17.34 -17.43
CA LEU A 361 13.30 -17.78 -16.05
C LEU A 361 12.52 -16.95 -15.04
N GLU A 362 12.60 -15.62 -15.16
CA GLU A 362 11.92 -14.68 -14.27
C GLU A 362 10.41 -14.91 -14.28
N ARG A 363 9.81 -15.03 -15.48
CA ARG A 363 8.38 -15.30 -15.64
C ARG A 363 7.95 -16.61 -14.97
N ARG A 364 8.72 -17.68 -15.13
CA ARG A 364 8.38 -18.98 -14.52
C ARG A 364 8.54 -18.95 -13.00
N LEU A 365 9.60 -18.30 -12.50
CA LEU A 365 9.80 -18.12 -11.07
C LEU A 365 8.72 -17.24 -10.44
N GLU A 366 8.24 -16.20 -11.12
CA GLU A 366 7.11 -15.37 -10.70
C GLU A 366 5.84 -16.22 -10.54
N LYS A 367 5.54 -17.08 -11.52
CA LYS A 367 4.41 -18.02 -11.43
C LYS A 367 4.55 -18.99 -10.25
N ILE A 368 5.73 -19.58 -10.05
CA ILE A 368 6.00 -20.47 -8.90
C ILE A 368 5.87 -19.69 -7.58
N ALA A 369 6.33 -18.44 -7.52
CA ALA A 369 6.23 -17.58 -6.34
C ALA A 369 4.76 -17.31 -5.95
N VAL A 370 3.89 -17.08 -6.93
CA VAL A 370 2.44 -16.94 -6.72
C VAL A 370 1.83 -18.24 -6.18
N LEU A 371 2.15 -19.39 -6.80
CA LEU A 371 1.60 -20.69 -6.40
C LEU A 371 2.06 -21.13 -4.99
N THR A 372 3.34 -20.90 -4.66
CA THR A 372 3.88 -21.18 -3.31
C THR A 372 3.29 -20.25 -2.24
N SER A 373 2.94 -19.01 -2.60
CA SER A 373 2.24 -18.08 -1.72
C SER A 373 0.83 -18.55 -1.35
N ARG A 374 0.19 -19.37 -2.18
CA ARG A 374 -1.13 -19.98 -1.87
C ARG A 374 -1.06 -21.24 -1.01
N GLY A 375 0.15 -21.75 -0.75
CA GLY A 375 0.33 -22.99 0.00
C GLY A 375 0.18 -24.25 -0.84
N SER A 376 0.38 -24.17 -2.17
CA SER A 376 0.51 -25.38 -3.00
C SER A 376 1.62 -26.28 -2.43
N THR A 377 1.32 -27.57 -2.32
CA THR A 377 2.26 -28.57 -1.81
C THR A 377 3.24 -29.05 -2.88
N ASP A 378 3.06 -28.64 -4.15
CA ASP A 378 3.79 -29.20 -5.31
C ASP A 378 5.22 -28.64 -5.45
N PHE A 379 5.55 -27.60 -4.69
CA PHE A 379 6.81 -26.86 -4.81
C PHE A 379 7.62 -26.82 -3.51
N VAL A 380 7.34 -27.72 -2.55
CA VAL A 380 7.98 -27.69 -1.22
C VAL A 380 9.47 -28.00 -1.30
N VAL A 381 10.29 -27.21 -0.60
CA VAL A 381 11.71 -27.50 -0.35
C VAL A 381 11.83 -28.26 0.96
N LYS A 382 12.44 -29.46 0.93
CA LYS A 382 12.58 -30.35 2.10
C LYS A 382 13.97 -30.34 2.73
N GLN A 383 14.97 -29.84 2.00
CA GLN A 383 16.36 -29.80 2.41
C GLN A 383 16.61 -28.69 3.44
N ALA A 384 17.73 -28.78 4.16
CA ALA A 384 18.07 -27.79 5.17
C ALA A 384 18.36 -26.42 4.50
N PRO A 385 17.91 -25.30 5.08
CA PRO A 385 18.11 -23.96 4.51
C PRO A 385 19.58 -23.64 4.22
N ALA A 386 20.50 -24.07 5.09
CA ALA A 386 21.93 -23.85 4.91
C ALA A 386 22.42 -24.39 3.55
N ASP A 387 22.03 -25.62 3.18
CA ASP A 387 22.44 -26.26 1.94
C ASP A 387 21.82 -25.57 0.72
N VAL A 388 20.52 -25.27 0.82
CA VAL A 388 19.73 -24.71 -0.28
C VAL A 388 20.18 -23.28 -0.63
N PHE A 389 20.31 -22.41 0.37
CA PHE A 389 20.72 -21.01 0.16
C PHE A 389 22.20 -20.88 -0.17
N GLN A 390 23.06 -21.75 0.39
CA GLN A 390 24.46 -21.78 0.00
C GLN A 390 24.61 -22.19 -1.47
N HIS A 391 23.90 -23.24 -1.91
CA HIS A 391 23.94 -23.66 -3.31
C HIS A 391 23.44 -22.57 -4.25
N LEU A 392 22.32 -21.91 -3.93
CA LEU A 392 21.79 -20.80 -4.72
C LEU A 392 22.82 -19.66 -4.85
N ALA A 393 23.48 -19.29 -3.75
CA ALA A 393 24.51 -18.26 -3.76
C ALA A 393 25.73 -18.66 -4.60
N GLU A 394 26.21 -19.90 -4.48
CA GLU A 394 27.33 -20.42 -5.26
C GLU A 394 27.03 -20.39 -6.76
N GLN A 395 25.84 -20.85 -7.17
CA GLN A 395 25.44 -20.84 -8.57
C GLN A 395 25.27 -19.40 -9.09
N PHE A 396 24.61 -18.52 -8.33
CA PHE A 396 24.42 -17.12 -8.71
C PHE A 396 25.74 -16.38 -8.92
N ARG A 397 26.76 -16.59 -8.08
CA ARG A 397 28.09 -15.98 -8.25
C ARG A 397 28.73 -16.33 -9.60
N THR A 398 28.44 -17.51 -10.13
CA THR A 398 28.94 -17.96 -11.45
C THR A 398 28.16 -17.43 -12.64
N CYS A 399 27.08 -16.68 -12.43
CA CYS A 399 26.25 -16.12 -13.50
C CYS A 399 26.80 -14.79 -14.06
N SER A 400 27.71 -14.13 -13.35
CA SER A 400 28.30 -12.85 -13.76
C SER A 400 29.78 -12.77 -13.40
N THR A 401 30.54 -12.04 -14.23
CA THR A 401 31.99 -11.87 -14.07
C THR A 401 32.36 -11.00 -12.86
N ILE A 402 31.49 -10.06 -12.47
CA ILE A 402 31.75 -9.11 -11.38
C ILE A 402 31.27 -9.62 -10.01
N THR A 403 30.46 -10.69 -9.98
CA THR A 403 29.94 -11.28 -8.74
C THR A 403 30.75 -12.50 -8.29
N ALA A 404 31.76 -12.91 -9.06
CA ALA A 404 32.47 -14.17 -8.86
C ALA A 404 33.14 -14.24 -7.48
N ASP A 405 33.74 -13.15 -7.01
CA ASP A 405 34.45 -13.09 -5.73
C ASP A 405 33.60 -12.50 -4.59
N SER A 406 32.37 -12.08 -4.87
CA SER A 406 31.50 -11.41 -3.91
C SER A 406 30.77 -12.39 -2.99
N SER A 407 30.52 -11.98 -1.74
CA SER A 407 29.62 -12.70 -0.83
C SER A 407 28.15 -12.36 -1.13
N VAL A 408 27.25 -13.35 -1.17
CA VAL A 408 25.83 -13.10 -1.41
C VAL A 408 25.12 -12.80 -0.08
N PHE A 409 24.52 -11.62 0.04
CA PHE A 409 23.71 -11.25 1.20
C PHE A 409 22.23 -11.42 0.91
N PHE A 410 21.59 -12.36 1.62
CA PHE A 410 20.15 -12.51 1.62
C PHE A 410 19.55 -11.51 2.61
N LEU A 411 18.96 -10.43 2.09
CA LEU A 411 18.44 -9.33 2.89
C LEU A 411 16.96 -9.59 3.18
N LEU A 412 16.57 -9.69 4.46
CA LEU A 412 15.20 -9.94 4.89
C LEU A 412 14.70 -8.82 5.80
N ASP A 413 13.77 -8.03 5.29
CA ASP A 413 13.26 -6.84 5.99
C ASP A 413 12.05 -7.12 6.88
N ASP A 414 12.01 -6.47 8.04
CA ASP A 414 10.91 -6.36 9.01
C ASP A 414 10.44 -7.70 9.61
N VAL A 415 11.39 -8.47 10.14
CA VAL A 415 11.12 -9.67 10.94
C VAL A 415 10.74 -9.25 12.36
N SER A 416 9.50 -8.81 12.56
CA SER A 416 9.02 -8.26 13.84
C SER A 416 7.70 -8.90 14.31
N THR A 417 7.43 -8.78 15.62
CA THR A 417 6.21 -9.29 16.30
C THR A 417 4.92 -8.63 15.81
N ARG A 418 5.03 -7.56 15.01
CA ARG A 418 3.90 -6.87 14.39
C ARG A 418 3.21 -7.73 13.32
N TYR A 419 3.97 -8.51 12.58
CA TYR A 419 3.48 -9.29 11.44
C TYR A 419 3.56 -10.79 11.69
N LEU A 420 4.51 -11.23 12.51
CA LEU A 420 4.76 -12.62 12.80
C LEU A 420 4.58 -12.90 14.29
N GLU A 421 3.97 -14.05 14.60
CA GLU A 421 3.92 -14.55 15.97
C GLU A 421 5.35 -14.84 16.46
N LEU A 422 5.62 -14.58 17.74
CA LEU A 422 6.96 -14.68 18.32
C LEU A 422 7.58 -16.07 18.12
N GLU A 423 6.80 -17.14 18.27
CA GLU A 423 7.25 -18.52 18.03
C GLU A 423 7.72 -18.70 16.58
N ARG A 424 7.00 -18.12 15.60
CA ARG A 424 7.37 -18.23 14.18
C ARG A 424 8.62 -17.43 13.86
N ILE A 425 8.83 -16.30 14.51
CA ILE A 425 10.07 -15.51 14.37
C ILE A 425 11.26 -16.34 14.85
N ASP A 426 11.15 -16.99 16.01
CA ASP A 426 12.20 -17.87 16.53
C ASP A 426 12.48 -19.03 15.54
N GLU A 427 11.45 -19.66 14.99
CA GLU A 427 11.61 -20.73 14.00
C GLU A 427 12.36 -20.28 12.74
N ILE A 428 11.99 -19.13 12.17
CA ILE A 428 12.59 -18.62 10.94
C ILE A 428 14.02 -18.16 11.19
N LEU A 429 14.25 -17.35 12.24
CA LEU A 429 15.60 -16.87 12.56
C LEU A 429 16.54 -18.03 12.91
N SER A 430 16.07 -19.00 13.71
CA SER A 430 16.86 -20.21 14.03
C SER A 430 17.26 -21.01 12.78
N ALA A 431 16.43 -21.03 11.74
CA ALA A 431 16.68 -21.77 10.50
C ALA A 431 17.62 -21.04 9.54
N LEU A 432 17.65 -19.70 9.56
CA LEU A 432 18.41 -18.86 8.62
C LEU A 432 19.74 -18.34 9.19
N LEU A 433 19.95 -18.42 10.51
CA LEU A 433 21.17 -17.99 11.19
C LEU A 433 22.28 -19.06 11.13
N PHE A 434 22.78 -19.36 9.93
CA PHE A 434 23.94 -20.22 9.71
C PHE A 434 25.15 -19.43 9.20
N GLN A 435 26.36 -19.93 9.46
CA GLN A 435 27.60 -19.33 8.96
C GLN A 435 27.99 -19.99 7.62
N SER A 436 28.28 -19.16 6.62
CA SER A 436 28.80 -19.61 5.32
C SER A 436 29.87 -18.63 4.82
N PRO A 437 30.93 -19.12 4.13
CA PRO A 437 31.91 -18.26 3.50
C PRO A 437 31.40 -17.60 2.20
N THR A 438 30.31 -18.12 1.62
CA THR A 438 29.80 -17.65 0.32
C THR A 438 28.54 -16.80 0.44
N CYS A 439 27.80 -16.91 1.55
CA CYS A 439 26.58 -16.16 1.77
C CYS A 439 26.31 -15.85 3.25
N ALA A 440 25.45 -14.86 3.49
CA ALA A 440 24.97 -14.52 4.82
C ALA A 440 23.57 -13.92 4.77
N PHE A 441 22.80 -14.09 5.86
CA PHE A 441 21.53 -13.40 6.02
C PHE A 441 21.69 -12.10 6.81
N LYS A 442 21.02 -11.04 6.35
CA LYS A 442 20.94 -9.74 7.00
C LYS A 442 19.47 -9.43 7.28
N PHE A 443 19.12 -9.26 8.55
CA PHE A 443 17.74 -9.05 8.98
C PHE A 443 17.54 -7.65 9.53
N THR A 444 16.36 -7.07 9.34
CA THR A 444 15.92 -5.94 10.18
C THR A 444 14.85 -6.42 11.17
N SER A 445 14.93 -5.95 12.41
CA SER A 445 13.96 -6.30 13.46
C SER A 445 13.86 -5.19 14.52
N GLU A 446 12.91 -5.32 15.43
CA GLU A 446 12.80 -4.47 16.62
C GLU A 446 13.58 -5.11 17.78
N TRP A 447 14.19 -4.29 18.64
CA TRP A 447 15.10 -4.77 19.71
C TRP A 447 14.45 -5.81 20.64
N GLN A 448 13.20 -5.58 21.02
CA GLN A 448 12.42 -6.46 21.88
C GLN A 448 12.22 -7.87 21.30
N THR A 449 12.27 -8.01 19.96
CA THR A 449 12.20 -9.32 19.28
C THR A 449 13.46 -10.13 19.53
N ILE A 450 14.63 -9.48 19.63
CA ILE A 450 15.92 -10.12 19.85
C ILE A 450 16.10 -10.57 21.30
N GLU A 451 15.73 -9.71 22.27
CA GLU A 451 15.97 -9.95 23.70
C GLU A 451 15.29 -11.22 24.24
N LEU A 452 14.24 -11.69 23.55
CA LEU A 452 13.32 -12.70 24.07
C LEU A 452 13.50 -14.13 23.58
N GLY A 453 14.08 -14.33 22.39
CA GLY A 453 13.74 -15.53 21.62
C GLY A 453 14.90 -16.27 20.99
N LEU A 454 16.04 -15.63 20.72
CA LEU A 454 17.02 -16.18 19.80
C LEU A 454 17.75 -17.42 20.36
N ARG A 455 17.42 -18.60 19.82
CA ARG A 455 18.10 -19.87 20.06
C ARG A 455 19.00 -20.24 18.87
N SER A 456 20.09 -20.95 19.15
CA SER A 456 21.05 -21.39 18.15
C SER A 456 20.37 -22.35 17.16
N PRO A 457 20.91 -22.48 15.92
CA PRO A 457 20.45 -23.51 14.99
C PRO A 457 20.36 -24.88 15.71
N GLY A 458 19.19 -25.51 15.67
CA GLY A 458 18.89 -26.76 16.40
C GLY A 458 18.23 -26.61 17.79
N ARG A 459 17.94 -25.38 18.25
CA ARG A 459 17.18 -25.06 19.50
C ARG A 459 17.85 -25.47 20.83
N ILE A 460 19.16 -25.75 20.85
CA ILE A 460 19.86 -26.32 22.01
C ILE A 460 20.41 -25.25 22.99
N HIS A 461 20.87 -24.11 22.48
CA HIS A 461 21.50 -23.06 23.29
C HIS A 461 21.00 -21.65 22.91
N PRO A 462 20.98 -20.65 23.81
CA PRO A 462 20.74 -19.26 23.42
C PRO A 462 21.89 -18.75 22.52
N ILE A 463 21.55 -17.97 21.48
CA ILE A 463 22.52 -17.37 20.54
C ILE A 463 23.47 -16.45 21.30
N ARG A 464 24.78 -16.55 21.01
CA ARG A 464 25.77 -15.60 21.54
C ARG A 464 26.05 -14.51 20.52
N VAL A 465 25.66 -13.28 20.89
CA VAL A 465 26.05 -12.06 20.18
C VAL A 465 27.59 -11.99 20.10
N ASP A 466 28.11 -11.51 18.96
CA ASP A 466 29.53 -11.42 18.58
C ASP A 466 30.25 -12.74 18.26
N ARG A 467 29.63 -13.88 18.55
CA ARG A 467 30.16 -15.20 18.13
C ARG A 467 29.34 -15.83 17.01
N ASP A 468 28.03 -15.87 17.20
CA ASP A 468 27.10 -16.56 16.29
C ASP A 468 26.40 -15.56 15.36
N LEU A 469 26.27 -14.31 15.80
CA LEU A 469 25.55 -13.24 15.12
C LEU A 469 26.13 -11.86 15.49
N ALA A 470 26.22 -10.94 14.53
CA ALA A 470 26.46 -9.52 14.79
C ALA A 470 25.15 -8.74 14.97
N VAL A 471 25.10 -7.79 15.91
CA VAL A 471 23.93 -6.91 16.11
C VAL A 471 24.37 -5.47 15.92
N PHE A 472 23.65 -4.73 15.07
CA PHE A 472 23.86 -3.30 14.86
C PHE A 472 22.59 -2.52 15.24
N ASP A 473 22.66 -1.73 16.30
CA ASP A 473 21.53 -0.91 16.76
C ASP A 473 21.53 0.47 16.09
N LEU A 474 20.94 0.54 14.90
CA LEU A 474 20.74 1.78 14.16
C LEU A 474 19.89 2.78 14.96
N GLY A 475 18.93 2.32 15.75
CA GLY A 475 18.07 3.19 16.54
C GLY A 475 18.87 3.97 17.58
N ALA A 476 19.77 3.29 18.29
CA ALA A 476 20.68 3.92 19.23
C ALA A 476 21.67 4.87 18.52
N ASP A 477 22.24 4.47 17.38
CA ASP A 477 23.23 5.27 16.67
C ASP A 477 22.62 6.56 16.06
N VAL A 478 21.38 6.49 15.56
CA VAL A 478 20.60 7.68 15.13
C VAL A 478 20.31 8.59 16.33
N TYR A 479 19.88 8.03 17.47
CA TYR A 479 19.63 8.80 18.68
C TYR A 479 20.89 9.51 19.17
N GLU A 480 22.04 8.83 19.19
CA GLU A 480 23.33 9.41 19.54
C GLU A 480 23.77 10.48 18.54
N THR A 481 23.52 10.29 17.24
CA THR A 481 23.84 11.28 16.20
C THR A 481 23.06 12.58 16.42
N ILE A 482 21.76 12.47 16.66
CA ILE A 482 20.85 13.60 16.95
C ILE A 482 21.27 14.32 18.23
N ASN A 483 21.66 13.58 19.26
CA ASN A 483 22.01 14.11 20.59
C ASN A 483 23.50 14.32 20.81
N SER A 484 24.33 14.19 19.77
CA SER A 484 25.78 14.24 19.89
C SER A 484 26.24 15.60 20.45
N SER A 485 27.24 15.57 21.33
CA SER A 485 27.70 16.72 22.13
C SER A 485 28.48 17.80 21.35
N GLY A 486 28.29 17.90 20.03
CA GLY A 486 28.82 18.98 19.19
C GLY A 486 27.74 19.99 18.83
N LYS A 487 28.05 21.29 18.85
CA LYS A 487 27.10 22.34 18.40
C LYS A 487 26.65 22.06 16.96
N GLY A 488 25.35 21.89 16.74
CA GLY A 488 24.73 21.83 15.41
C GLY A 488 24.75 20.47 14.70
N LYS A 489 25.45 19.44 15.20
CA LYS A 489 25.59 18.16 14.47
C LYS A 489 24.25 17.45 14.18
N GLY A 490 23.34 17.43 15.17
CA GLY A 490 22.01 16.84 14.99
C GLY A 490 21.13 17.64 14.04
N GLU A 491 21.21 18.98 14.11
CA GLU A 491 20.49 19.89 13.20
C GLU A 491 20.99 19.73 11.76
N ASP A 492 22.30 19.61 11.55
CA ASP A 492 22.93 19.39 10.24
C ASP A 492 22.50 18.04 9.64
N PHE A 493 22.42 16.99 10.48
CA PHE A 493 21.93 15.68 10.06
C PHE A 493 20.47 15.74 9.59
N VAL A 494 19.59 16.35 10.38
CA VAL A 494 18.17 16.52 10.01
C VAL A 494 18.01 17.41 8.78
N GLU A 495 18.77 18.52 8.70
CA GLU A 495 18.75 19.41 7.53
C GLU A 495 19.17 18.67 6.25
N ARG A 496 20.21 17.83 6.29
CA ARG A 496 20.64 17.03 5.14
C ARG A 496 19.55 16.08 4.65
N ILE A 497 18.83 15.43 5.57
CA ILE A 497 17.71 14.54 5.21
C ILE A 497 16.62 15.34 4.50
N LEU A 498 16.22 16.48 5.07
CA LEU A 498 15.19 17.34 4.47
C LEU A 498 15.64 17.93 3.13
N GLN A 499 16.93 18.28 3.00
CA GLN A 499 17.50 18.86 1.79
C GLN A 499 17.59 17.84 0.63
N GLN A 500 18.00 16.59 0.90
CA GLN A 500 18.00 15.56 -0.14
C GLN A 500 16.59 15.37 -0.72
N ARG A 501 15.56 15.34 0.14
CA ARG A 501 14.17 15.21 -0.28
C ARG A 501 13.67 16.45 -1.04
N ALA A 502 14.07 17.65 -0.60
CA ALA A 502 13.76 18.90 -1.28
C ALA A 502 14.23 18.89 -2.75
N ASN A 503 15.40 18.32 -3.03
CA ASN A 503 15.96 18.27 -4.38
C ASN A 503 15.10 17.43 -5.36
N PHE A 504 14.36 16.44 -4.87
CA PHE A 504 13.52 15.55 -5.68
C PHE A 504 12.02 15.89 -5.63
N HIS A 505 11.63 16.93 -4.89
CA HIS A 505 10.25 17.40 -4.79
C HIS A 505 10.08 18.71 -5.56
N ILE A 506 9.45 18.64 -6.73
CA ILE A 506 9.35 19.74 -7.70
C ILE A 506 8.70 21.01 -7.09
N SER A 507 7.72 20.84 -6.21
CA SER A 507 6.99 21.94 -5.58
C SER A 507 7.68 22.49 -4.31
N HIS A 508 8.88 22.01 -3.96
CA HIS A 508 9.60 22.53 -2.80
C HIS A 508 10.16 23.94 -3.07
N PRO A 509 10.04 24.88 -2.11
CA PRO A 509 10.64 26.22 -2.25
C PRO A 509 12.16 26.15 -2.41
N LYS A 510 12.75 26.96 -3.29
CA LYS A 510 14.22 27.02 -3.52
C LYS A 510 15.03 27.66 -2.36
N TYR A 511 14.75 27.25 -1.13
CA TYR A 511 15.39 27.67 0.11
C TYR A 511 15.72 26.45 0.96
N SER A 512 16.83 26.49 1.71
CA SER A 512 17.18 25.39 2.59
C SER A 512 16.15 25.24 3.74
N PRO A 513 15.98 24.02 4.29
CA PRO A 513 15.11 23.79 5.44
C PRO A 513 15.40 24.70 6.63
N ARG A 514 16.67 24.99 6.91
CA ARG A 514 17.07 25.93 7.99
C ARG A 514 16.58 27.35 7.74
N ASN A 515 16.67 27.84 6.50
CA ASN A 515 16.20 29.18 6.13
C ASN A 515 14.66 29.28 6.21
N LEU A 516 13.97 28.20 5.86
CA LEU A 516 12.50 28.14 5.87
C LEU A 516 11.93 28.16 7.29
N LEU A 517 12.52 27.42 8.23
CA LEU A 517 12.00 27.34 9.60
C LEU A 517 12.57 28.45 10.52
N GLY A 518 13.77 28.95 10.23
CA GLY A 518 14.55 29.69 11.22
C GLY A 518 14.97 28.79 12.39
N ASP A 519 15.49 29.39 13.47
CA ASP A 519 15.84 28.62 14.65
C ASP A 519 15.72 29.40 15.97
N VAL A 520 15.43 28.68 17.06
CA VAL A 520 15.31 29.20 18.43
C VAL A 520 15.95 28.22 19.42
N PRO A 521 16.79 28.68 20.36
CA PRO A 521 17.40 27.80 21.36
C PRO A 521 16.36 27.10 22.24
N LEU A 522 16.52 25.80 22.48
CA LEU A 522 15.60 25.00 23.32
C LEU A 522 15.43 25.55 24.74
N GLU A 523 16.45 26.22 25.28
CA GLU A 523 16.36 26.86 26.60
C GLU A 523 15.35 28.02 26.59
N GLN A 524 15.29 28.78 25.51
CA GLN A 524 14.31 29.86 25.35
C GLN A 524 12.89 29.27 25.28
N VAL A 525 12.69 28.21 24.51
CA VAL A 525 11.40 27.50 24.42
C VAL A 525 10.95 27.00 25.79
N ALA A 526 11.84 26.35 26.55
CA ALA A 526 11.53 25.87 27.89
C ALA A 526 11.19 27.03 28.86
N ARG A 527 11.85 28.18 28.71
CA ARG A 527 11.59 29.37 29.53
C ARG A 527 10.24 30.00 29.20
N GLU A 528 9.91 30.14 27.92
CA GLU A 528 8.60 30.63 27.45
C GLU A 528 7.45 29.74 27.94
N ILE A 529 7.64 28.41 27.93
CA ILE A 529 6.68 27.44 28.47
C ILE A 529 6.49 27.59 29.99
N ALA A 530 7.58 27.77 30.73
CA ALA A 530 7.55 27.80 32.19
C ALA A 530 7.10 29.15 32.77
N SER A 531 7.33 30.25 32.05
CA SER A 531 6.99 31.62 32.48
C SER A 531 5.56 32.03 32.16
N SER A 532 4.93 31.38 31.19
CA SER A 532 3.59 31.70 30.70
C SER A 532 2.45 31.10 31.53
N SER A 533 1.33 31.81 31.62
CA SER A 533 0.08 31.24 32.16
C SER A 533 -0.50 30.21 31.17
N SER A 534 -1.31 29.27 31.67
CA SER A 534 -1.92 28.19 30.87
C SER A 534 -2.75 28.68 29.68
N THR A 535 -3.22 29.93 29.71
CA THR A 535 -4.06 30.57 28.69
C THR A 535 -3.32 31.57 27.80
N SER A 536 -2.02 31.80 28.00
CA SER A 536 -1.31 32.84 27.25
C SER A 536 -1.05 32.44 25.79
N LYS A 537 -1.14 33.43 24.89
CA LYS A 537 -0.80 33.28 23.47
C LYS A 537 0.67 32.85 23.28
N GLU A 538 1.56 33.34 24.15
CA GLU A 538 2.99 33.02 24.15
C GLU A 538 3.24 31.51 24.40
N LYS A 539 2.50 30.88 25.33
CA LYS A 539 2.62 29.44 25.58
C LYS A 539 2.24 28.62 24.36
N LYS A 540 1.16 29.01 23.68
CA LYS A 540 0.66 28.35 22.47
C LYS A 540 1.62 28.47 21.27
N GLN A 541 2.56 29.42 21.30
CA GLN A 541 3.50 29.71 20.20
C GLN A 541 4.95 29.28 20.50
N ALA A 542 5.19 28.56 21.60
CA ALA A 542 6.54 28.26 22.07
C ALA A 542 7.35 27.36 21.11
N TYR A 543 6.73 26.36 20.47
CA TYR A 543 7.44 25.38 19.63
C TYR A 543 7.68 25.89 18.20
N ARG A 544 8.94 26.17 17.86
CA ARG A 544 9.35 26.69 16.54
C ARG A 544 10.85 26.48 16.26
N GLY A 545 11.21 26.46 14.98
CA GLY A 545 12.60 26.38 14.51
C GLY A 545 13.15 24.96 14.34
N LEU A 546 14.30 24.86 13.67
CA LEU A 546 14.98 23.59 13.36
C LEU A 546 15.43 22.83 14.61
N SER A 547 15.88 23.52 15.66
CA SER A 547 16.25 22.93 16.95
C SER A 547 15.06 22.19 17.59
N CYS A 548 13.86 22.78 17.57
CA CYS A 548 12.65 22.12 18.06
C CYS A 548 12.31 20.89 17.22
N LEU A 549 12.34 21.01 15.90
CA LEU A 549 12.05 19.91 14.98
C LEU A 549 13.02 18.73 15.21
N THR A 550 14.31 19.02 15.35
CA THR A 550 15.36 18.04 15.63
C THR A 550 15.15 17.37 17.00
N SER A 551 14.84 18.16 18.03
CA SER A 551 14.74 17.63 19.40
C SER A 551 13.49 16.81 19.66
N VAL A 552 12.41 17.05 18.91
CA VAL A 552 11.20 16.22 18.93
C VAL A 552 11.47 14.83 18.32
N CYS A 553 12.47 14.73 17.43
CA CYS A 553 12.96 13.45 16.92
C CYS A 553 13.69 12.68 18.02
N VAL A 554 13.09 11.59 18.47
CA VAL A 554 13.74 10.63 19.40
C VAL A 554 14.20 9.41 18.60
N GLY A 555 14.60 9.61 17.34
CA GLY A 555 15.04 8.56 16.41
C GLY A 555 14.00 8.13 15.36
N ASP A 556 12.79 8.71 15.34
CA ASP A 556 11.81 8.55 14.27
C ASP A 556 11.93 9.70 13.26
N ILE A 557 12.77 9.50 12.24
CA ILE A 557 13.02 10.48 11.17
C ILE A 557 11.73 10.75 10.37
N GLY A 558 10.85 9.76 10.33
CA GLY A 558 9.57 9.89 9.70
C GLY A 558 8.78 11.08 10.27
N ASP A 559 8.57 11.13 11.58
CA ASP A 559 7.76 12.18 12.22
C ASP A 559 8.28 13.60 11.90
N VAL A 560 9.60 13.74 11.73
CA VAL A 560 10.26 14.98 11.31
C VAL A 560 9.85 15.37 9.89
N ILE A 561 9.92 14.43 8.94
CA ILE A 561 9.53 14.66 7.54
C ILE A 561 8.04 15.04 7.47
N LYS A 562 7.17 14.36 8.22
CA LYS A 562 5.72 14.66 8.28
C LYS A 562 5.46 16.07 8.80
N LEU A 563 6.08 16.41 9.93
CA LEU A 563 5.87 17.71 10.56
C LEU A 563 6.37 18.84 9.67
N TYR A 564 7.52 18.66 9.02
CA TYR A 564 8.06 19.63 8.08
C TYR A 564 7.16 19.83 6.85
N GLU A 565 6.64 18.75 6.27
CA GLU A 565 5.68 18.82 5.15
C GLU A 565 4.41 19.59 5.54
N GLU A 566 3.83 19.30 6.73
CA GLU A 566 2.64 19.99 7.23
C GLU A 566 2.89 21.50 7.43
N ILE A 567 4.08 21.88 7.93
CA ILE A 567 4.48 23.29 8.07
C ILE A 567 4.51 23.97 6.70
N ILE A 568 5.13 23.35 5.68
CA ILE A 568 5.16 23.90 4.32
C ILE A 568 3.75 24.04 3.75
N LYS A 569 2.93 22.98 3.82
CA LYS A 569 1.56 22.97 3.27
C LYS A 569 0.69 24.06 3.90
N ARG A 570 0.77 24.27 5.22
CA ARG A 570 0.02 25.35 5.88
C ARG A 570 0.57 26.74 5.58
N ALA A 571 1.88 26.86 5.38
CA ALA A 571 2.50 28.12 5.01
C ALA A 571 2.15 28.55 3.57
N SER A 572 1.95 27.59 2.67
CA SER A 572 1.50 27.84 1.29
C SER A 572 -0.02 27.93 1.13
N ALA A 573 -0.80 27.34 2.04
CA ALA A 573 -2.26 27.37 1.98
C ALA A 573 -2.84 28.80 1.93
N ASN A 574 -3.60 29.10 0.88
CA ASN A 574 -4.30 30.38 0.67
C ASN A 574 -3.42 31.62 0.49
N ARG A 575 -2.13 31.46 0.20
CA ARG A 575 -1.23 32.59 -0.08
C ARG A 575 -0.51 32.38 -1.40
N LYS A 576 -0.62 33.36 -2.30
CA LYS A 576 0.23 33.41 -3.52
C LYS A 576 1.72 33.51 -3.19
N HIS A 577 2.08 33.91 -1.97
CA HIS A 577 3.46 34.11 -1.53
C HIS A 577 3.69 33.62 -0.10
N MET A 578 4.78 32.88 0.12
CA MET A 578 5.18 32.36 1.42
C MET A 578 6.16 33.33 2.11
N THR A 579 5.95 33.61 3.40
CA THR A 579 6.86 34.41 4.23
C THR A 579 8.02 33.56 4.71
N ILE A 580 9.26 34.08 4.63
CA ILE A 580 10.48 33.35 5.02
C ILE A 580 11.25 34.20 6.05
N PRO A 581 11.55 33.66 7.24
CA PRO A 581 11.14 32.34 7.76
C PRO A 581 9.62 32.23 7.96
N ILE A 582 9.11 30.99 7.94
CA ILE A 582 7.69 30.69 8.14
C ILE A 582 7.28 31.16 9.54
N SER A 583 6.13 31.83 9.64
CA SER A 583 5.66 32.44 10.88
C SER A 583 5.61 31.47 12.07
N GLU A 584 6.03 31.94 13.24
CA GLU A 584 6.11 31.17 14.48
C GLU A 584 4.78 30.50 14.87
N SER A 585 3.65 31.18 14.63
CA SER A 585 2.32 30.65 14.93
C SER A 585 1.97 29.42 14.10
N ILE A 586 2.25 29.45 12.79
CA ILE A 586 1.99 28.31 11.90
C ILE A 586 2.82 27.10 12.34
N GLN A 587 4.10 27.31 12.68
CA GLN A 587 4.96 26.23 13.16
C GLN A 587 4.39 25.60 14.44
N ALA A 588 4.08 26.43 15.45
CA ALA A 588 3.58 25.95 16.74
C ALA A 588 2.23 25.21 16.62
N ASP A 589 1.32 25.69 15.77
CA ASP A 589 0.04 25.04 15.49
C ASP A 589 0.25 23.65 14.86
N CYS A 590 1.25 23.50 13.98
CA CYS A 590 1.60 22.19 13.41
C CYS A 590 2.17 21.22 14.47
N PHE A 591 3.06 21.70 15.35
CA PHE A 591 3.60 20.90 16.47
C PHE A 591 2.48 20.42 17.41
N GLN A 592 1.50 21.27 17.73
CA GLN A 592 0.38 20.91 18.59
C GLN A 592 -0.61 19.96 17.89
N ALA A 593 -0.89 20.20 16.61
CA ALA A 593 -1.77 19.35 15.82
C ALA A 593 -1.21 17.94 15.65
N ILE A 594 0.09 17.78 15.38
CA ILE A 594 0.70 16.44 15.27
C ILE A 594 0.67 15.69 16.61
N SER A 595 0.93 16.38 17.73
CA SER A 595 0.85 15.80 19.07
C SER A 595 -0.54 15.25 19.40
N SER A 596 -1.58 16.06 19.13
CA SER A 596 -2.97 15.69 19.39
C SER A 596 -3.41 14.46 18.58
N ARG A 597 -3.01 14.39 17.30
CA ARG A 597 -3.27 13.23 16.42
C ARG A 597 -2.59 11.96 16.93
N ARG A 598 -1.31 12.06 17.28
CA ARG A 598 -0.53 10.92 17.81
C ARG A 598 -1.10 10.38 19.13
N LEU A 599 -1.59 11.26 20.01
CA LEU A 599 -2.27 10.84 21.25
C LEU A 599 -3.60 10.11 20.99
N TYR A 600 -4.34 10.50 19.95
CA TYR A 600 -5.55 9.79 19.57
C TYR A 600 -5.27 8.40 19.00
N ASP A 601 -4.25 8.28 18.15
CA ASP A 601 -3.81 6.98 17.62
C ASP A 601 -3.48 6.00 18.74
N LEU A 602 -2.77 6.48 19.78
CA LEU A 602 -2.49 5.70 20.99
C LEU A 602 -3.79 5.29 21.71
N ASN A 603 -4.72 6.23 21.89
CA ASN A 603 -5.98 5.96 22.59
C ASN A 603 -6.82 4.87 21.90
N ARG A 604 -6.84 4.86 20.56
CA ARG A 604 -7.57 3.85 19.78
C ARG A 604 -7.00 2.45 19.97
N ARG A 605 -5.67 2.32 20.12
CA ARG A 605 -5.00 1.06 20.45
C ARG A 605 -5.21 0.62 21.90
N GLY A 606 -5.63 1.55 22.76
CA GLY A 606 -6.01 1.31 24.14
C GLY A 606 -5.75 2.54 25.00
N GLY A 607 -6.71 2.90 25.87
CA GLY A 607 -6.54 4.03 26.80
C GLY A 607 -5.31 3.90 27.70
N TYR A 608 -4.87 2.66 27.95
CA TYR A 608 -3.65 2.33 28.69
C TYR A 608 -2.41 3.08 28.18
N TYR A 609 -2.13 3.04 26.87
CA TYR A 609 -0.94 3.65 26.26
C TYR A 609 -0.98 5.17 26.33
N LYS A 610 -2.14 5.76 26.02
CA LYS A 610 -2.37 7.21 26.13
C LYS A 610 -2.14 7.69 27.57
N ASN A 611 -2.67 6.96 28.56
CA ASN A 611 -2.56 7.35 29.95
C ASN A 611 -1.09 7.36 30.43
N HIS A 612 -0.28 6.39 30.01
CA HIS A 612 1.17 6.38 30.29
C HIS A 612 1.89 7.58 29.66
N ALA A 613 1.58 7.89 28.39
CA ALA A 613 2.18 9.03 27.71
C ALA A 613 1.83 10.35 28.41
N LEU A 614 0.56 10.55 28.76
CA LEU A 614 0.10 11.75 29.46
C LEU A 614 0.66 11.86 30.88
N ALA A 615 0.69 10.77 31.65
CA ALA A 615 1.25 10.76 33.00
C ALA A 615 2.72 11.19 33.01
N PHE A 616 3.52 10.67 32.06
CA PHE A 616 4.92 11.08 31.89
C PHE A 616 5.02 12.57 31.53
N ALA A 617 4.26 13.02 30.52
CA ALA A 617 4.34 14.39 30.03
C ALA A 617 3.90 15.42 31.09
N GLN A 618 2.86 15.11 31.85
CA GLN A 618 2.38 15.96 32.94
C GLN A 618 3.40 16.05 34.08
N ALA A 619 4.02 14.93 34.49
CA ALA A 619 5.08 14.93 35.50
C ALA A 619 6.28 15.78 35.04
N ALA A 620 6.69 15.64 33.77
CA ALA A 620 7.79 16.42 33.19
C ALA A 620 7.48 17.93 33.14
N HIS A 621 6.26 18.32 32.74
CA HIS A 621 5.81 19.72 32.76
C HIS A 621 5.80 20.30 34.17
N ASP A 622 5.27 19.57 35.15
CA ASP A 622 5.19 20.02 36.54
C ASP A 622 6.59 20.29 37.11
N LEU A 623 7.58 19.44 36.83
CA LEU A 623 8.97 19.63 37.27
C LEU A 623 9.65 20.81 36.57
N LEU A 624 9.37 21.04 35.28
CA LEU A 624 9.85 22.21 34.55
C LEU A 624 9.34 23.51 35.20
N THR A 625 8.02 23.62 35.43
CA THR A 625 7.41 24.81 36.05
C THR A 625 7.87 25.02 37.49
N ARG A 626 8.01 23.94 38.29
CA ARG A 626 8.54 24.03 39.66
C ARG A 626 9.97 24.57 39.68
N SER A 627 10.84 24.04 38.82
CA SER A 627 12.25 24.49 38.74
C SER A 627 12.37 25.97 38.36
N TYR A 628 11.51 26.47 37.46
CA TYR A 628 11.45 27.89 37.14
C TYR A 628 11.00 28.73 38.33
N ARG A 629 9.92 28.32 39.03
CA ARG A 629 9.39 29.04 40.21
C ARG A 629 10.38 29.09 41.36
N GLU A 630 11.08 28.00 41.65
CA GLU A 630 12.17 27.94 42.63
C GLU A 630 13.30 28.89 42.26
N GLY A 631 13.72 28.86 41.00
CA GLY A 631 14.71 29.76 40.44
C GLY A 631 14.41 31.25 40.61
N VAL A 632 13.16 31.64 40.30
CA VAL A 632 12.67 33.01 40.48
C VAL A 632 12.62 33.38 41.97
N LYS A 633 12.18 32.47 42.85
CA LYS A 633 12.18 32.68 44.30
C LYS A 633 13.58 32.87 44.88
N SER A 634 14.59 32.18 44.33
CA SER A 634 15.99 32.26 44.75
C SER A 634 16.78 33.40 44.07
N SER A 635 16.12 34.30 43.32
CA SER A 635 16.73 35.43 42.61
C SER A 635 17.91 35.04 41.71
N GLN A 636 17.89 33.83 41.13
CA GLN A 636 18.89 33.41 40.16
C GLN A 636 18.61 34.06 38.80
N ALA A 637 19.63 34.69 38.19
CA ALA A 637 19.51 35.37 36.90
C ALA A 637 19.18 34.39 35.74
N SER A 638 19.55 33.12 35.86
CA SER A 638 19.27 32.05 34.89
C SER A 638 19.06 30.71 35.61
N PRO A 639 17.85 30.43 36.12
CA PRO A 639 17.61 29.20 36.87
C PRO A 639 17.71 27.97 35.98
N ARG A 640 18.30 26.89 36.52
CA ARG A 640 18.39 25.61 35.81
C ARG A 640 16.98 25.04 35.65
N LEU A 641 16.47 25.08 34.42
CA LEU A 641 15.21 24.45 34.04
C LEU A 641 15.38 22.93 33.95
N ARG A 642 14.60 22.20 34.76
CA ARG A 642 14.56 20.72 34.70
C ARG A 642 13.74 20.28 33.50
N GLN A 643 14.30 19.42 32.66
CA GLN A 643 13.67 18.91 31.44
C GLN A 643 13.84 17.39 31.37
N TYR A 644 12.76 16.67 31.69
CA TYR A 644 12.73 15.21 31.74
C TYR A 644 12.31 14.64 30.39
N SER A 645 13.15 13.78 29.82
CA SER A 645 12.91 13.16 28.52
C SER A 645 13.20 11.65 28.48
N SER A 646 13.67 11.07 29.58
CA SER A 646 13.94 9.63 29.67
C SER A 646 13.53 9.05 31.03
N ILE A 647 13.35 7.73 31.07
CA ILE A 647 13.06 6.93 32.27
C ILE A 647 13.94 5.69 32.30
N TYR A 648 14.61 5.47 33.42
CA TYR A 648 15.44 4.30 33.65
C TYR A 648 14.70 3.34 34.56
N VAL A 649 14.45 2.15 34.06
CA VAL A 649 13.66 1.12 34.74
C VAL A 649 14.58 -0.01 35.18
N ARG A 650 14.50 -0.39 36.46
CA ARG A 650 15.17 -1.59 36.98
C ARG A 650 14.12 -2.61 37.40
N VAL A 651 14.14 -3.76 36.75
CA VAL A 651 13.23 -4.86 37.07
C VAL A 651 13.87 -5.65 38.22
N THR A 652 13.28 -5.56 39.40
CA THR A 652 13.79 -6.17 40.65
C THR A 652 12.66 -6.91 41.36
N THR A 653 12.22 -8.02 40.79
CA THR A 653 11.20 -8.90 41.39
C THR A 653 11.79 -10.28 41.66
N GLU A 654 11.47 -10.88 42.81
CA GLU A 654 11.91 -12.24 43.17
C GLU A 654 11.02 -13.33 42.53
N ASP A 655 9.82 -12.97 42.06
CA ASP A 655 8.86 -13.83 41.38
C ASP A 655 9.05 -13.80 39.84
N GLN A 656 9.12 -14.99 39.22
CA GLN A 656 9.31 -15.13 37.77
C GLN A 656 8.08 -14.75 36.96
N GLU A 657 6.87 -14.92 37.51
CA GLU A 657 5.63 -14.57 36.80
C GLU A 657 5.47 -13.05 36.73
N SER A 658 5.68 -12.36 37.86
CA SER A 658 5.72 -10.89 37.93
C SER A 658 6.85 -10.28 37.10
N LEU A 659 8.02 -10.93 37.05
CA LEU A 659 9.14 -10.51 36.20
C LEU A 659 8.71 -10.49 34.73
N LYS A 660 8.12 -11.60 34.26
CA LYS A 660 7.64 -11.72 32.88
C LYS A 660 6.57 -10.67 32.57
N GLN A 661 5.62 -10.47 33.47
CA GLN A 661 4.54 -9.50 33.30
C GLN A 661 5.06 -8.05 33.17
N GLN A 662 5.98 -7.61 34.05
CA GLN A 662 6.54 -6.25 33.98
C GLN A 662 7.30 -6.02 32.67
N ILE A 663 8.06 -7.03 32.23
CA ILE A 663 8.81 -6.95 30.97
C ILE A 663 7.84 -6.91 29.78
N ASP A 664 6.78 -7.72 29.77
CA ASP A 664 5.77 -7.73 28.71
C ASP A 664 5.03 -6.37 28.63
N GLN A 665 4.67 -5.76 29.76
CA GLN A 665 4.05 -4.42 29.77
C GLN A 665 5.01 -3.33 29.26
N LEU A 666 6.30 -3.39 29.61
CA LEU A 666 7.30 -2.46 29.06
C LEU A 666 7.45 -2.62 27.54
N ARG A 667 7.35 -3.86 27.03
CA ARG A 667 7.35 -4.13 25.58
C ARG A 667 6.14 -3.54 24.90
N GLU A 668 4.95 -3.75 25.46
CA GLU A 668 3.73 -3.17 24.90
C GLU A 668 3.82 -1.63 24.80
N LEU A 669 4.44 -0.96 25.78
CA LEU A 669 4.69 0.49 25.72
C LEU A 669 5.70 0.89 24.63
N ILE A 670 6.73 0.08 24.36
CA ILE A 670 7.70 0.29 23.28
C ILE A 670 7.07 0.00 21.91
N ASP A 671 6.32 -1.09 21.78
CA ASP A 671 5.60 -1.51 20.57
C ASP A 671 4.52 -0.49 20.18
N ALA A 672 3.83 0.08 21.19
CA ALA A 672 2.90 1.19 20.99
C ALA A 672 3.60 2.50 20.59
N GLY A 673 4.92 2.57 20.74
CA GLY A 673 5.74 3.73 20.39
C GLY A 673 5.79 4.81 21.47
N VAL A 674 5.25 4.60 22.68
CA VAL A 674 5.27 5.61 23.76
C VAL A 674 6.70 5.92 24.19
N PHE A 675 7.51 4.87 24.31
CA PHE A 675 8.92 4.96 24.63
C PHE A 675 9.78 4.33 23.55
N VAL A 676 11.01 4.81 23.47
CA VAL A 676 12.07 4.32 22.62
C VAL A 676 13.10 3.64 23.51
N TYR A 677 13.50 2.42 23.17
CA TYR A 677 14.63 1.79 23.84
C TYR A 677 15.93 2.49 23.43
N ALA A 678 16.64 3.06 24.41
CA ALA A 678 17.90 3.79 24.24
C ALA A 678 19.09 3.03 24.88
N GLY A 679 18.96 1.71 25.03
CA GLY A 679 19.99 0.81 25.55
C GLY A 679 19.75 0.29 26.98
N GLY A 680 20.62 -0.62 27.40
CA GLY A 680 20.53 -1.33 28.68
C GLY A 680 21.71 -2.28 28.84
N ALA A 681 22.26 -2.38 30.04
CA ALA A 681 23.38 -3.29 30.33
C ALA A 681 23.08 -4.02 31.64
N PRO A 682 23.33 -5.35 31.73
CA PRO A 682 23.29 -6.05 33.00
C PRO A 682 24.33 -5.43 33.93
N ARG A 683 23.88 -4.80 35.02
CA ARG A 683 24.76 -4.24 36.04
C ARG A 683 24.72 -5.13 37.28
N THR A 684 25.82 -5.82 37.54
CA THR A 684 26.07 -6.44 38.84
C THR A 684 26.72 -5.40 39.76
N LYS A 685 26.02 -5.02 40.84
CA LYS A 685 26.58 -4.12 41.86
C LYS A 685 27.59 -4.83 42.78
N THR A 686 27.55 -6.16 42.85
CA THR A 686 28.41 -7.00 43.72
C THR A 686 28.69 -8.37 43.07
N LYS A 687 29.81 -9.01 43.44
CA LYS A 687 30.25 -10.32 42.92
C LYS A 687 29.24 -11.47 43.14
N ASP A 688 28.31 -11.32 44.09
CA ASP A 688 27.33 -12.33 44.49
C ASP A 688 25.85 -11.94 44.23
N SER A 689 25.58 -10.85 43.50
CA SER A 689 24.19 -10.44 43.16
C SER A 689 23.78 -10.94 41.77
N ASN A 690 22.56 -11.46 41.63
CA ASN A 690 21.97 -11.78 40.31
C ASN A 690 22.03 -10.55 39.37
N PRO A 691 22.35 -10.73 38.09
CA PRO A 691 22.43 -9.63 37.13
C PRO A 691 21.06 -8.93 37.04
N MET A 692 21.02 -7.64 37.40
CA MET A 692 19.81 -6.82 37.24
C MET A 692 19.78 -6.25 35.83
N GLN A 693 18.70 -6.54 35.09
CA GLN A 693 18.42 -5.87 33.82
C GLN A 693 17.92 -4.45 34.07
N GLN A 694 18.61 -3.48 33.47
CA GLN A 694 18.22 -2.07 33.50
C GLN A 694 17.85 -1.63 32.09
N PHE A 695 16.62 -1.16 31.90
CA PHE A 695 16.13 -0.58 30.65
C PHE A 695 16.30 0.93 30.68
N LYS A 696 16.91 1.53 29.65
CA LYS A 696 16.90 2.97 29.43
C LYS A 696 15.88 3.28 28.34
N LEU A 697 14.82 3.99 28.71
CA LEU A 697 13.73 4.33 27.82
C LEU A 697 13.72 5.84 27.61
N SER A 698 13.72 6.27 26.35
CA SER A 698 13.56 7.67 25.96
C SER A 698 12.11 7.94 25.59
N TYR A 699 11.52 9.00 26.13
CA TYR A 699 10.13 9.34 25.88
C TYR A 699 9.99 10.00 24.52
N ARG A 700 9.04 9.53 23.68
CA ARG A 700 8.72 10.21 22.42
C ARG A 700 8.06 11.57 22.71
N LYS A 701 8.88 12.62 22.70
CA LYS A 701 8.49 14.01 23.06
C LYS A 701 7.29 14.54 22.28
N ILE A 702 7.03 14.02 21.08
CA ILE A 702 5.86 14.38 20.26
C ILE A 702 4.53 14.21 21.00
N TYR A 703 4.39 13.21 21.88
CA TYR A 703 3.18 13.00 22.69
C TYR A 703 3.04 14.02 23.83
N GLY A 704 4.15 14.64 24.25
CA GLY A 704 4.18 15.61 25.34
C GLY A 704 3.96 17.06 24.92
N LEU A 705 3.94 17.38 23.62
CA LEU A 705 3.78 18.76 23.17
C LEU A 705 2.43 19.37 23.58
N ALA A 706 1.36 18.56 23.59
CA ALA A 706 0.05 18.96 24.12
C ALA A 706 0.06 19.30 25.62
N ALA A 707 0.99 18.72 26.38
CA ALA A 707 1.21 19.02 27.80
C ALA A 707 2.27 20.11 28.03
N PHE A 708 2.83 20.69 26.96
CA PHE A 708 3.89 21.69 26.99
C PHE A 708 5.16 21.23 27.73
N ILE A 709 5.74 20.09 27.36
CA ILE A 709 7.03 19.64 27.94
C ILE A 709 8.22 20.44 27.39
N GLY A 710 9.32 20.46 28.15
CA GLY A 710 10.63 20.89 27.62
C GLY A 710 11.21 19.86 26.65
N LEU A 711 12.04 20.31 25.70
CA LEU A 711 12.57 19.47 24.62
C LEU A 711 14.05 19.09 24.79
N ALA A 712 14.78 19.70 25.73
CA ALA A 712 16.19 19.37 25.93
C ALA A 712 16.37 18.06 26.73
N ASP A 713 17.34 17.24 26.33
CA ASP A 713 17.68 15.98 27.01
C ASP A 713 18.63 16.22 28.19
N ARG A 714 18.08 16.64 29.35
CA ARG A 714 18.87 17.01 30.54
C ARG A 714 18.64 16.12 31.76
N ASP A 715 17.41 15.69 31.99
CA ASP A 715 17.03 14.96 33.22
C ASP A 715 16.28 13.65 32.90
N ARG A 716 16.23 12.75 33.88
CA ARG A 716 15.65 11.40 33.73
C ARG A 716 14.89 10.95 34.98
N PHE A 717 13.82 10.19 34.79
CA PHE A 717 13.17 9.45 35.87
C PHE A 717 13.92 8.14 36.15
N GLU A 718 13.86 7.64 37.39
CA GLU A 718 14.36 6.31 37.75
C GLU A 718 13.23 5.59 38.51
N LEU A 719 12.85 4.39 38.06
CA LEU A 719 11.84 3.52 38.69
C LEU A 719 12.41 2.12 38.94
N SER A 720 12.01 1.49 40.04
CA SER A 720 12.39 0.12 40.40
C SER A 720 11.43 -0.51 41.39
N GLY A 721 11.37 -1.85 41.44
CA GLY A 721 10.62 -2.58 42.46
C GLY A 721 9.11 -2.37 42.38
N GLU A 722 8.46 -2.11 43.52
CA GLU A 722 7.01 -1.95 43.64
C GLU A 722 6.49 -0.71 42.89
N ASP A 723 7.21 0.41 42.93
CA ASP A 723 6.82 1.65 42.21
C ASP A 723 6.74 1.44 40.69
N LEU A 724 7.59 0.57 40.14
CA LEU A 724 7.51 0.19 38.72
C LEU A 724 6.23 -0.60 38.44
N GLY A 725 5.92 -1.59 39.28
CA GLY A 725 4.69 -2.37 39.17
C GLY A 725 3.44 -1.51 39.32
N GLU A 726 3.42 -0.59 40.28
CA GLU A 726 2.32 0.35 40.50
C GLU A 726 2.13 1.26 39.28
N TRP A 727 3.21 1.84 38.74
CA TRP A 727 3.14 2.73 37.58
C TRP A 727 2.69 2.00 36.31
N LEU A 728 3.21 0.78 36.05
CA LEU A 728 2.80 -0.03 34.90
C LEU A 728 1.35 -0.51 35.00
N GLY A 729 0.85 -0.81 36.20
CA GLY A 729 -0.55 -1.19 36.42
C GLY A 729 -1.51 0.00 36.35
N LYS A 730 -1.11 1.15 36.92
CA LYS A 730 -1.90 2.37 36.98
C LYS A 730 -1.01 3.59 36.71
N PRO A 731 -0.99 4.11 35.47
CA PRO A 731 -0.16 5.25 35.11
C PRO A 731 -0.61 6.52 35.82
N ASP A 732 0.15 6.95 36.83
CA ASP A 732 -0.08 8.18 37.58
C ASP A 732 1.18 9.04 37.61
N LYS A 733 1.02 10.35 37.40
CA LYS A 733 2.12 11.32 37.47
C LYS A 733 2.70 11.41 38.87
N ASP A 734 1.90 11.18 39.91
CA ASP A 734 2.34 11.32 41.29
C ASP A 734 3.39 10.28 41.66
N ILE A 735 3.34 9.07 41.08
CA ILE A 735 4.35 8.02 41.27
C ILE A 735 5.72 8.48 40.74
N LEU A 736 5.74 9.13 39.57
CA LEU A 736 6.96 9.69 38.98
C LEU A 736 7.51 10.87 39.81
N LEU A 737 6.64 11.68 40.40
CA LEU A 737 7.03 12.83 41.23
C LEU A 737 7.58 12.40 42.60
N ARG A 738 6.99 11.40 43.26
CA ARG A 738 7.42 10.90 44.58
C ARG A 738 8.89 10.47 44.58
N ASN A 739 9.33 9.83 43.49
CA ASN A 739 10.70 9.33 43.34
C ASN A 739 11.78 10.41 43.10
N GLN A 740 11.39 11.68 42.92
CA GLN A 740 12.31 12.80 42.69
C GLN A 740 12.35 13.81 43.84
N ILE A 741 11.47 13.69 44.83
CA ILE A 741 11.27 14.68 45.89
C ILE A 741 11.72 14.11 47.24
N LYS A 742 12.87 14.56 47.75
CA LYS A 742 13.19 14.51 49.19
C LYS A 742 12.62 15.76 49.86
N GLY A 743 11.33 15.78 50.14
CA GLY A 743 10.65 16.93 50.77
C GLY A 743 9.14 16.83 50.65
N GLU A 744 8.41 17.27 51.67
CA GLU A 744 6.96 17.13 51.74
C GLU A 744 6.24 17.73 50.53
N VAL A 745 5.27 16.97 49.99
CA VAL A 745 4.31 17.46 49.01
C VAL A 745 3.42 18.47 49.74
N GLU A 746 3.70 19.76 49.61
CA GLU A 746 2.71 20.78 49.94
C GLU A 746 1.52 20.59 48.99
N SER A 747 0.43 20.04 49.53
CA SER A 747 -0.89 20.01 48.93
C SER A 747 -1.37 21.45 48.74
N GLY A 748 -1.09 22.01 47.56
CA GLY A 748 -1.50 23.35 47.16
C GLY A 748 -2.97 23.41 46.77
N VAL A 749 -3.79 23.77 47.75
CA VAL A 749 -5.15 24.31 47.61
C VAL A 749 -5.13 25.48 46.61
N ALA A 750 -6.16 25.53 45.77
CA ALA A 750 -6.46 26.66 44.90
C ALA A 750 -6.48 27.99 45.69
N GLY A 751 -5.57 28.89 45.35
CA GLY A 751 -5.51 30.24 45.88
C GLY A 751 -5.05 31.19 44.79
N GLU A 752 -6.01 31.82 44.12
CA GLU A 752 -5.76 32.98 43.27
C GLU A 752 -5.14 34.09 44.13
N ILE A 753 -3.92 34.49 43.79
CA ILE A 753 -3.29 35.69 44.37
C ILE A 753 -3.42 36.80 43.33
N ASN A 754 -4.37 37.70 43.59
CA ASN A 754 -4.44 39.02 42.98
C ASN A 754 -3.11 39.76 43.21
N LYS A 755 -2.36 40.04 42.14
CA LYS A 755 -1.26 41.01 42.17
C LYS A 755 -1.66 42.23 41.34
N GLU A 756 -2.08 43.28 42.04
CA GLU A 756 -2.08 44.63 41.53
C GLU A 756 -0.67 44.99 41.02
N ARG A 757 -0.58 45.31 39.73
CA ARG A 757 0.63 45.87 39.10
C ARG A 757 0.79 47.32 39.55
N LEU A 758 1.83 47.59 40.33
CA LEU A 758 2.45 48.92 40.37
C LEU A 758 3.28 49.08 39.09
N LEU A 759 2.79 49.93 38.18
CA LEU A 759 3.50 50.36 36.98
C LEU A 759 4.70 51.26 37.37
N PRO A 760 5.93 51.00 36.89
CA PRO A 760 6.94 52.04 36.77
C PRO A 760 6.67 52.90 35.53
N PRO A 761 7.04 54.20 35.55
CA PRO A 761 6.72 55.14 34.48
C PRO A 761 7.50 54.82 33.17
N PRO A 762 6.96 55.22 32.01
CA PRO A 762 7.53 54.88 30.71
C PRO A 762 8.87 55.60 30.49
N LEU A 763 9.92 54.82 30.24
CA LEU A 763 11.15 55.33 29.65
C LEU A 763 10.86 55.64 28.17
N VAL A 764 10.79 56.94 27.89
CA VAL A 764 10.79 57.52 26.55
C VAL A 764 12.10 57.12 25.88
N VAL A 765 12.04 56.15 24.96
CA VAL A 765 13.10 55.92 23.97
C VAL A 765 12.61 56.51 22.67
N GLN A 766 13.32 57.55 22.23
CA GLN A 766 13.06 58.30 21.02
C GLN A 766 13.12 57.38 19.80
N THR A 767 12.03 57.36 19.04
CA THR A 767 12.00 56.87 17.66
C THR A 767 12.91 57.76 16.81
N GLU A 768 14.10 57.27 16.49
CA GLU A 768 14.84 57.80 15.35
C GLU A 768 14.25 57.19 14.07
N GLU A 769 13.44 57.98 13.37
CA GLU A 769 13.12 57.79 11.96
C GLU A 769 14.42 57.86 11.14
N LYS A 770 14.96 56.70 10.74
CA LYS A 770 15.90 56.64 9.63
C LYS A 770 15.14 56.32 8.35
N ASN A 771 14.82 57.39 7.63
CA ASN A 771 14.37 57.34 6.26
C ASN A 771 15.40 56.64 5.36
N PHE A 772 14.84 55.82 4.47
CA PHE A 772 15.42 54.98 3.44
C PHE A 772 16.60 55.61 2.67
N GLN A 773 17.66 54.82 2.53
CA GLN A 773 18.54 54.90 1.37
C GLN A 773 18.35 53.63 0.54
N THR A 774 17.73 53.81 -0.61
CA THR A 774 17.45 52.80 -1.65
C THR A 774 18.76 52.18 -2.14
N SER A 775 18.92 50.86 -1.98
CA SER A 775 19.96 50.11 -2.68
C SER A 775 19.51 49.80 -4.11
N LEU A 776 20.39 50.14 -5.03
CA LEU A 776 20.21 50.33 -6.46
C LEU A 776 20.40 49.02 -7.26
N PHE A 777 19.79 47.91 -6.84
CA PHE A 777 19.84 46.63 -7.56
C PHE A 777 18.46 45.99 -7.64
N GLN A 778 18.13 45.55 -8.86
CA GLN A 778 16.79 45.30 -9.38
C GLN A 778 15.92 44.35 -8.55
N GLU A 779 14.68 44.79 -8.37
CA GLU A 779 13.53 44.05 -7.87
C GLU A 779 13.21 42.82 -8.76
N GLY A 780 12.69 41.79 -8.09
CA GLY A 780 11.64 40.94 -8.63
C GLY A 780 12.04 39.98 -9.75
N VAL A 781 12.50 38.78 -9.38
CA VAL A 781 12.32 37.63 -10.27
C VAL A 781 11.11 36.86 -9.79
N GLU A 782 10.04 37.05 -10.56
CA GLU A 782 8.72 36.46 -10.43
C GLU A 782 8.77 34.99 -10.87
N LEU A 783 8.17 34.10 -10.10
CA LEU A 783 8.05 32.69 -10.47
C LEU A 783 6.59 32.28 -10.30
N GLU A 784 5.97 31.92 -11.43
CA GLU A 784 4.69 31.25 -11.49
C GLU A 784 4.85 29.82 -10.95
N VAL A 785 4.02 29.46 -9.97
CA VAL A 785 3.87 28.08 -9.49
C VAL A 785 2.53 27.60 -10.01
N ASP A 786 2.59 26.65 -10.94
CA ASP A 786 1.43 26.09 -11.63
C ASP A 786 0.75 25.06 -10.70
N ASP A 787 -0.28 25.50 -9.98
CA ASP A 787 -1.12 24.66 -9.12
C ASP A 787 -2.19 23.95 -9.96
N THR A 788 -1.79 23.10 -10.90
CA THR A 788 -2.59 21.95 -11.33
C THR A 788 -1.72 21.04 -12.21
N PRO A 789 -1.48 19.77 -11.85
CA PRO A 789 -1.08 18.82 -12.86
C PRO A 789 -2.27 18.68 -13.82
N SER A 790 -2.17 19.33 -14.98
CA SER A 790 -3.03 19.05 -16.12
C SER A 790 -3.04 17.53 -16.31
N PRO A 791 -4.20 16.87 -16.43
CA PRO A 791 -4.23 15.46 -16.75
C PRO A 791 -3.49 15.30 -18.07
N LEU A 792 -2.35 14.60 -18.03
CA LEU A 792 -1.63 14.16 -19.22
C LEU A 792 -2.68 13.46 -20.10
N GLY A 793 -2.94 14.02 -21.28
CA GLY A 793 -3.93 13.53 -22.24
C GLY A 793 -3.54 12.18 -22.82
N GLY A 794 -3.60 11.12 -22.02
CA GLY A 794 -3.48 9.74 -22.44
C GLY A 794 -4.84 9.18 -22.87
N SER A 795 -4.86 8.39 -23.94
CA SER A 795 -6.01 7.56 -24.30
C SER A 795 -6.25 6.55 -23.16
N PHE A 796 -7.42 6.57 -22.51
CA PHE A 796 -7.74 5.61 -21.45
C PHE A 796 -8.27 4.31 -22.05
N SER A 797 -8.00 3.16 -21.40
CA SER A 797 -8.64 1.89 -21.76
C SER A 797 -10.16 2.00 -21.67
N LYS A 798 -10.88 1.17 -22.42
CA LYS A 798 -12.34 1.15 -22.44
C LYS A 798 -12.90 0.92 -21.03
N ARG A 799 -13.90 1.70 -20.66
CA ARG A 799 -14.65 1.48 -19.41
C ARG A 799 -15.41 0.17 -19.46
N ILE A 800 -15.71 -0.41 -18.30
CA ILE A 800 -16.56 -1.59 -18.23
C ILE A 800 -17.94 -1.23 -18.81
N ASP A 801 -18.40 -2.04 -19.75
CA ASP A 801 -19.75 -1.94 -20.30
C ASP A 801 -20.75 -2.55 -19.30
N VAL A 802 -21.16 -1.74 -18.32
CA VAL A 802 -22.15 -2.08 -17.29
C VAL A 802 -23.40 -1.26 -17.52
N THR A 803 -24.55 -1.93 -17.58
CA THR A 803 -25.86 -1.28 -17.48
C THR A 803 -26.42 -1.50 -16.08
N VAL A 804 -26.76 -0.41 -15.40
CA VAL A 804 -27.47 -0.44 -14.11
C VAL A 804 -28.79 0.28 -14.33
N SER A 805 -29.91 -0.44 -14.17
CA SER A 805 -31.25 0.14 -14.26
C SER A 805 -32.05 -0.17 -13.00
N GLU A 806 -32.84 0.79 -12.53
CA GLU A 806 -33.75 0.59 -11.42
C GLU A 806 -35.11 0.11 -11.94
N ILE A 807 -35.63 -0.97 -11.35
CA ILE A 807 -36.91 -1.59 -11.74
C ILE A 807 -37.87 -1.60 -10.55
N THR A 808 -39.18 -1.66 -10.84
CA THR A 808 -40.20 -1.74 -9.80
C THR A 808 -40.41 -3.17 -9.32
N ALA A 809 -41.00 -3.35 -8.14
CA ALA A 809 -41.29 -4.68 -7.59
C ALA A 809 -42.27 -5.48 -8.47
N GLU A 810 -43.23 -4.82 -9.11
CA GLU A 810 -44.19 -5.45 -10.01
C GLU A 810 -43.50 -6.03 -11.25
N SER A 811 -42.38 -5.43 -11.68
CA SER A 811 -41.61 -5.91 -12.82
C SER A 811 -41.01 -7.30 -12.56
N LEU A 812 -40.73 -7.66 -11.30
CA LEU A 812 -40.22 -8.98 -10.90
C LEU A 812 -41.17 -10.12 -11.30
N GLU A 813 -42.48 -9.87 -11.33
CA GLU A 813 -43.48 -10.88 -11.67
C GLU A 813 -43.37 -11.40 -13.10
N SER A 814 -42.78 -10.60 -13.99
CA SER A 814 -42.59 -10.90 -15.41
C SER A 814 -41.24 -11.56 -15.71
N LEU A 815 -40.31 -11.54 -14.75
CA LEU A 815 -38.95 -12.03 -14.93
C LEU A 815 -38.85 -13.51 -14.50
N PRO A 816 -38.13 -14.35 -15.26
CA PRO A 816 -37.94 -15.76 -14.92
C PRO A 816 -36.89 -15.91 -13.82
N ILE A 817 -37.21 -15.48 -12.59
CA ILE A 817 -36.32 -15.61 -11.43
C ILE A 817 -36.33 -17.08 -10.99
N ASN A 818 -35.14 -17.67 -10.92
CA ASN A 818 -34.95 -19.10 -10.63
C ASN A 818 -34.26 -19.33 -9.28
N GLY A 819 -33.57 -18.32 -8.75
CA GLY A 819 -32.93 -18.38 -7.44
C GLY A 819 -33.00 -17.04 -6.71
N VAL A 820 -33.29 -17.09 -5.41
CA VAL A 820 -33.26 -15.92 -4.52
C VAL A 820 -32.25 -16.18 -3.41
N LEU A 821 -31.30 -15.26 -3.19
CA LEU A 821 -30.40 -15.29 -2.04
C LEU A 821 -30.82 -14.20 -1.05
N THR A 822 -31.10 -14.59 0.19
CA THR A 822 -31.57 -13.67 1.25
C THR A 822 -30.99 -14.03 2.61
N GLY A 823 -31.09 -13.12 3.58
CA GLY A 823 -30.67 -13.33 4.97
C GLY A 823 -31.87 -13.45 5.91
N LEU A 824 -31.79 -14.39 6.86
CA LEU A 824 -32.70 -14.51 8.01
C LEU A 824 -32.23 -13.58 9.13
N GLY A 825 -32.25 -12.27 8.86
CA GLY A 825 -31.78 -11.25 9.81
C GLY A 825 -32.79 -10.92 10.92
N PHE A 826 -32.37 -10.05 11.84
CA PHE A 826 -33.22 -9.51 12.92
C PHE A 826 -33.78 -8.11 12.63
N GLU A 827 -33.20 -7.37 11.68
CA GLU A 827 -33.61 -5.98 11.37
C GLU A 827 -35.00 -5.92 10.71
N ASP A 828 -35.81 -4.90 11.05
CA ASP A 828 -37.17 -4.72 10.50
C ASP A 828 -37.17 -4.60 8.96
N ARG A 829 -36.20 -3.88 8.38
CA ARG A 829 -36.01 -3.78 6.92
C ARG A 829 -35.78 -5.13 6.24
N THR A 830 -35.17 -6.09 6.93
CA THR A 830 -34.89 -7.42 6.38
C THR A 830 -36.19 -8.20 6.27
N LEU A 831 -37.01 -8.15 7.32
CA LEU A 831 -38.34 -8.74 7.31
C LEU A 831 -39.22 -8.13 6.20
N ALA A 832 -39.27 -6.80 6.12
CA ALA A 832 -40.09 -6.10 5.13
C ALA A 832 -39.66 -6.41 3.68
N SER A 833 -38.35 -6.41 3.40
CA SER A 833 -37.81 -6.78 2.09
C SER A 833 -38.24 -8.20 1.69
N ASN A 834 -38.10 -9.16 2.61
CA ASN A 834 -38.45 -10.55 2.35
C ASN A 834 -39.96 -10.75 2.14
N GLN A 835 -40.82 -10.07 2.90
CA GLN A 835 -42.27 -10.14 2.70
C GLN A 835 -42.69 -9.62 1.33
N LEU A 836 -42.08 -8.52 0.88
CA LEU A 836 -42.37 -7.93 -0.43
C LEU A 836 -41.85 -8.80 -1.58
N LEU A 837 -40.64 -9.35 -1.44
CA LEU A 837 -40.08 -10.26 -2.44
C LEU A 837 -40.88 -11.57 -2.52
N ALA A 838 -41.32 -12.10 -1.38
CA ALA A 838 -42.15 -13.30 -1.33
C ALA A 838 -43.50 -13.13 -2.03
N SER A 839 -44.06 -11.91 -2.11
CA SER A 839 -45.32 -11.66 -2.82
C SER A 839 -45.16 -11.49 -4.33
N HIS A 840 -44.00 -11.06 -4.83
CA HIS A 840 -43.79 -10.74 -6.26
C HIS A 840 -42.98 -11.80 -7.03
N VAL A 841 -42.10 -12.57 -6.36
CA VAL A 841 -41.30 -13.61 -7.03
C VAL A 841 -42.15 -14.85 -7.27
N LYS A 842 -42.39 -15.20 -8.55
CA LYS A 842 -43.31 -16.26 -9.00
C LYS A 842 -42.74 -17.68 -9.09
N SER A 843 -41.42 -17.84 -9.09
CA SER A 843 -40.73 -19.13 -9.24
C SER A 843 -39.35 -19.10 -8.59
N GLY A 844 -38.77 -20.29 -8.38
CA GLY A 844 -37.37 -20.45 -7.98
C GLY A 844 -37.15 -20.94 -6.55
N THR A 845 -35.91 -21.36 -6.29
CA THR A 845 -35.44 -21.80 -4.97
C THR A 845 -34.91 -20.62 -4.17
N VAL A 846 -35.32 -20.51 -2.91
CA VAL A 846 -34.86 -19.47 -1.98
C VAL A 846 -33.75 -20.05 -1.11
N TYR A 847 -32.56 -19.45 -1.19
CA TYR A 847 -31.42 -19.74 -0.33
C TYR A 847 -31.38 -18.69 0.77
N ALA A 848 -31.66 -19.09 2.00
CA ALA A 848 -31.76 -18.21 3.15
C ALA A 848 -30.60 -18.45 4.12
N ILE A 849 -29.79 -17.41 4.36
CA ILE A 849 -28.65 -17.49 5.27
C ILE A 849 -29.11 -17.23 6.70
N ARG A 850 -28.87 -18.20 7.58
CA ARG A 850 -29.15 -18.13 9.00
C ARG A 850 -27.95 -17.57 9.77
N TYR A 851 -28.24 -16.71 10.75
CA TYR A 851 -27.26 -16.13 11.66
C TYR A 851 -27.53 -16.57 13.10
N ASP A 852 -26.54 -16.42 13.98
CA ASP A 852 -26.69 -16.71 15.41
C ASP A 852 -27.83 -15.92 16.05
N PHE A 853 -28.04 -14.68 15.60
CA PHE A 853 -29.11 -13.81 16.05
C PHE A 853 -30.14 -13.58 14.94
N ALA A 854 -31.29 -14.23 15.06
CA ALA A 854 -32.27 -14.35 13.99
C ALA A 854 -33.72 -14.24 14.49
N GLU A 855 -34.02 -13.24 15.34
CA GLU A 855 -35.34 -13.08 15.98
C GLU A 855 -36.53 -13.07 15.00
N ARG A 856 -36.32 -12.58 13.77
CA ARG A 856 -37.36 -12.52 12.73
C ARG A 856 -37.32 -13.72 11.76
N ALA A 857 -36.41 -14.67 11.94
CA ALA A 857 -36.17 -15.78 11.01
C ALA A 857 -37.42 -16.60 10.74
N GLU A 858 -38.15 -17.02 11.79
CA GLU A 858 -39.35 -17.85 11.62
C GLU A 858 -40.46 -17.12 10.85
N VAL A 859 -40.56 -15.79 11.02
CA VAL A 859 -41.55 -14.98 10.28
C VAL A 859 -41.16 -14.85 8.81
N ILE A 860 -39.88 -14.61 8.52
CA ILE A 860 -39.35 -14.55 7.15
C ILE A 860 -39.52 -15.91 6.46
N ARG A 861 -39.22 -17.00 7.17
CA ARG A 861 -39.38 -18.38 6.73
C ARG A 861 -40.85 -18.68 6.39
N ALA A 862 -41.76 -18.32 7.30
CA ALA A 862 -43.19 -18.49 7.07
C ALA A 862 -43.69 -17.73 5.83
N ALA A 863 -43.16 -16.52 5.56
CA ALA A 863 -43.52 -15.74 4.38
C ALA A 863 -43.14 -16.46 3.07
N TRP A 864 -41.91 -16.99 2.97
CA TRP A 864 -41.46 -17.71 1.78
C TRP A 864 -42.17 -19.06 1.57
N ILE A 865 -42.44 -19.79 2.65
CA ILE A 865 -43.19 -21.06 2.60
C ILE A 865 -44.64 -20.81 2.17
N ALA A 866 -45.29 -19.77 2.71
CA ALA A 866 -46.67 -19.39 2.35
C ALA A 866 -46.80 -19.01 0.87
N SER A 867 -45.75 -18.46 0.27
CA SER A 867 -45.67 -18.18 -1.17
C SER A 867 -45.40 -19.41 -2.04
N GLY A 868 -45.33 -20.62 -1.46
CA GLY A 868 -45.14 -21.87 -2.18
C GLY A 868 -43.73 -22.04 -2.78
N ARG A 869 -42.70 -21.48 -2.14
CA ARG A 869 -41.30 -21.57 -2.58
C ARG A 869 -40.53 -22.65 -1.84
N ASP A 870 -39.61 -23.30 -2.56
CA ASP A 870 -38.64 -24.21 -1.94
C ASP A 870 -37.58 -23.38 -1.21
N LEU A 871 -37.48 -23.57 0.10
CA LEU A 871 -36.56 -22.84 0.98
C LEU A 871 -35.40 -23.76 1.41
N CYS A 872 -34.18 -23.34 1.11
CA CYS A 872 -32.94 -23.96 1.54
C CYS A 872 -32.23 -23.04 2.55
N GLU A 873 -32.12 -23.48 3.80
CA GLU A 873 -31.42 -22.73 4.84
C GLU A 873 -29.94 -23.12 4.91
N LEU A 874 -29.07 -22.12 5.04
CA LEU A 874 -27.61 -22.30 5.14
C LEU A 874 -27.09 -21.49 6.33
N GLU A 875 -26.27 -22.11 7.17
CA GLU A 875 -25.58 -21.39 8.24
C GLU A 875 -24.56 -20.40 7.67
N TYR A 876 -24.45 -19.21 8.27
CA TYR A 876 -23.52 -18.15 7.84
C TYR A 876 -22.08 -18.65 7.68
N ALA A 877 -21.58 -19.43 8.64
CA ALA A 877 -20.22 -19.98 8.60
C ALA A 877 -19.99 -20.87 7.36
N THR A 878 -21.02 -21.58 6.90
CA THR A 878 -20.96 -22.41 5.69
C THR A 878 -21.04 -21.55 4.44
N ALA A 879 -21.94 -20.57 4.42
CA ALA A 879 -22.15 -19.68 3.28
C ALA A 879 -20.93 -18.80 2.96
N VAL A 880 -20.12 -18.46 3.97
CA VAL A 880 -18.84 -17.74 3.79
C VAL A 880 -17.81 -18.59 3.05
N LEU A 881 -17.79 -19.91 3.28
CA LEU A 881 -16.85 -20.81 2.64
C LEU A 881 -17.32 -21.24 1.23
N ALA A 882 -18.62 -21.48 1.07
CA ALA A 882 -19.19 -21.93 -0.19
C ALA A 882 -20.62 -21.40 -0.36
N LEU A 883 -20.81 -20.50 -1.32
CA LEU A 883 -22.12 -20.00 -1.68
C LEU A 883 -22.91 -21.02 -2.53
N PRO A 884 -24.24 -21.13 -2.33
CA PRO A 884 -25.08 -22.04 -3.14
C PRO A 884 -25.08 -21.63 -4.61
N ARG A 885 -25.03 -22.59 -5.53
CA ARG A 885 -25.16 -22.31 -6.97
C ARG A 885 -26.62 -22.12 -7.34
N MET A 886 -26.96 -20.94 -7.86
CA MET A 886 -28.30 -20.64 -8.34
C MET A 886 -28.36 -20.91 -9.85
N GLN A 887 -29.42 -21.55 -10.34
CA GLN A 887 -29.66 -21.69 -11.79
C GLN A 887 -30.42 -20.46 -12.32
N GLY A 888 -30.32 -20.17 -13.62
CA GLY A 888 -31.08 -19.09 -14.27
C GLY A 888 -30.86 -17.70 -13.69
N LEU A 889 -31.82 -16.79 -13.85
CA LEU A 889 -31.71 -15.42 -13.34
C LEU A 889 -31.81 -15.40 -11.80
N SER A 890 -30.86 -14.72 -11.15
CA SER A 890 -30.75 -14.67 -9.70
C SER A 890 -31.11 -13.31 -9.13
N LEU A 891 -31.80 -13.31 -7.99
CA LEU A 891 -32.12 -12.12 -7.20
C LEU A 891 -31.40 -12.21 -5.84
N ILE A 892 -30.64 -11.18 -5.50
CA ILE A 892 -29.89 -11.09 -4.23
C ILE A 892 -30.47 -9.95 -3.39
N ASP A 893 -31.09 -10.28 -2.25
CA ASP A 893 -31.57 -9.29 -1.28
C ASP A 893 -30.44 -8.91 -0.32
N VAL A 894 -29.83 -7.74 -0.52
CA VAL A 894 -28.70 -7.28 0.28
C VAL A 894 -29.14 -6.72 1.64
N SER A 895 -30.44 -6.53 1.87
CA SER A 895 -31.01 -5.90 3.06
C SER A 895 -30.62 -6.61 4.36
N GLY A 896 -30.61 -7.94 4.34
CA GLY A 896 -30.22 -8.80 5.47
C GLY A 896 -28.86 -9.49 5.35
N LEU A 897 -28.10 -9.23 4.28
CA LEU A 897 -26.83 -9.92 4.03
C LEU A 897 -25.60 -9.11 4.52
N PRO A 898 -24.53 -9.78 5.01
CA PRO A 898 -23.25 -9.15 5.29
C PRO A 898 -22.48 -8.91 3.99
N LYS A 899 -21.58 -7.91 4.02
CA LYS A 899 -20.83 -7.46 2.82
C LYS A 899 -20.00 -8.57 2.17
N SER A 900 -19.47 -9.53 2.94
CA SER A 900 -18.70 -10.66 2.40
C SER A 900 -19.54 -11.52 1.45
N ILE A 901 -20.78 -11.84 1.85
CA ILE A 901 -21.73 -12.60 1.04
C ILE A 901 -22.22 -11.78 -0.14
N ILE A 902 -22.57 -10.50 0.08
CA ILE A 902 -23.02 -9.59 -0.99
C ILE A 902 -21.98 -9.55 -2.10
N PHE A 903 -20.70 -9.33 -1.74
CA PHE A 903 -19.62 -9.23 -2.68
C PHE A 903 -19.45 -10.54 -3.49
N SER A 904 -19.30 -11.66 -2.79
CA SER A 904 -19.00 -12.95 -3.41
C SER A 904 -20.15 -13.45 -4.29
N ALA A 905 -21.40 -13.23 -3.88
CA ALA A 905 -22.57 -13.66 -4.63
C ALA A 905 -22.72 -12.84 -5.93
N ILE A 906 -22.71 -11.51 -5.84
CA ILE A 906 -22.91 -10.64 -7.01
C ILE A 906 -21.78 -10.81 -8.02
N GLN A 907 -20.53 -10.87 -7.56
CA GLN A 907 -19.38 -11.09 -8.43
C GLN A 907 -19.51 -12.40 -9.21
N ARG A 908 -19.88 -13.50 -8.53
CA ARG A 908 -20.05 -14.81 -9.18
C ARG A 908 -21.19 -14.80 -10.19
N GLU A 909 -22.37 -14.28 -9.83
CA GLU A 909 -23.51 -14.25 -10.74
C GLU A 909 -23.22 -13.39 -11.99
N LEU A 910 -22.51 -12.28 -11.84
CA LEU A 910 -22.10 -11.46 -12.99
C LEU A 910 -21.05 -12.15 -13.87
N ARG A 911 -20.09 -12.88 -13.29
CA ARG A 911 -19.09 -13.65 -14.07
C ARG A 911 -19.73 -14.81 -14.82
N GLU A 912 -20.55 -15.61 -14.14
CA GLU A 912 -21.14 -16.82 -14.73
C GLU A 912 -22.31 -16.50 -15.69
N LYS A 913 -23.10 -15.46 -15.41
CA LYS A 913 -24.36 -15.21 -16.11
C LYS A 913 -24.42 -13.86 -16.82
N GLY A 914 -23.56 -12.91 -16.50
CA GLY A 914 -23.56 -11.56 -17.08
C GLY A 914 -24.74 -10.68 -16.64
N ARG A 915 -25.62 -11.16 -15.75
CA ARG A 915 -26.78 -10.40 -15.26
C ARG A 915 -27.22 -10.88 -13.87
N VAL A 916 -27.58 -9.94 -12.99
CA VAL A 916 -28.10 -10.23 -11.65
C VAL A 916 -29.06 -9.13 -11.19
N LEU A 917 -30.11 -9.52 -10.45
CA LEU A 917 -31.01 -8.58 -9.79
C LEU A 917 -30.56 -8.36 -8.34
N VAL A 918 -30.51 -7.12 -7.89
CA VAL A 918 -30.11 -6.75 -6.53
C VAL A 918 -31.22 -5.96 -5.86
N SER A 919 -31.72 -6.43 -4.72
CA SER A 919 -32.73 -5.74 -3.93
C SER A 919 -32.14 -5.15 -2.67
N HIS A 920 -32.46 -3.89 -2.36
CA HIS A 920 -32.02 -3.20 -1.15
C HIS A 920 -33.16 -2.39 -0.54
N MET A 921 -33.51 -2.73 0.69
CA MET A 921 -34.41 -1.98 1.56
C MET A 921 -33.60 -1.06 2.48
N SER A 922 -33.85 0.25 2.40
CA SER A 922 -33.25 1.23 3.29
C SER A 922 -33.89 1.20 4.69
N ALA A 923 -33.29 1.88 5.66
CA ALA A 923 -33.86 2.03 7.01
C ALA A 923 -34.30 3.48 7.21
N GLU A 924 -35.35 3.72 7.99
CA GLU A 924 -35.79 5.09 8.33
C GLU A 924 -34.77 5.80 9.21
N GLN A 925 -34.23 5.08 10.20
CA GLN A 925 -33.23 5.59 11.12
C GLN A 925 -31.97 4.76 10.99
N HIS A 926 -30.87 5.42 10.68
CA HIS A 926 -29.58 4.78 10.66
C HIS A 926 -28.78 5.12 11.92
N TYR A 927 -28.07 4.11 12.47
CA TYR A 927 -27.12 4.32 13.57
C TYR A 927 -25.70 4.59 13.03
N PRO A 928 -24.90 5.50 13.64
CA PRO A 928 -25.24 6.43 14.73
C PRO A 928 -26.35 7.42 14.34
N LEU A 929 -27.22 7.78 15.29
CA LEU A 929 -28.37 8.65 15.03
C LEU A 929 -27.92 10.07 14.63
N GLN A 930 -28.73 10.75 13.81
CA GLN A 930 -28.38 12.08 13.32
C GLN A 930 -28.24 13.12 14.45
N GLU A 931 -29.07 13.02 15.49
CA GLU A 931 -29.02 13.87 16.69
C GLU A 931 -27.71 13.67 17.47
N ASP A 932 -27.31 12.42 17.70
CA ASP A 932 -26.04 12.08 18.37
C ASP A 932 -24.84 12.69 17.62
N LEU A 933 -24.88 12.64 16.29
CA LEU A 933 -23.84 13.21 15.44
C LEU A 933 -23.83 14.75 15.48
N GLN A 934 -24.99 15.41 15.56
CA GLN A 934 -25.05 16.87 15.69
C GLN A 934 -24.48 17.36 17.03
N HIS A 935 -24.72 16.61 18.12
CA HIS A 935 -24.12 16.90 19.42
C HIS A 935 -22.58 16.77 19.43
N LEU A 936 -22.00 15.99 18.52
CA LEU A 936 -20.53 15.91 18.38
C LEU A 936 -19.94 17.20 17.78
N PHE A 937 -20.59 17.77 16.76
CA PHE A 937 -20.08 18.96 16.06
C PHE A 937 -20.22 20.25 16.88
N SER A 938 -21.09 20.31 17.89
CA SER A 938 -21.14 21.44 18.81
C SER A 938 -19.94 21.49 19.78
N VAL A 939 -19.28 20.34 20.02
CA VAL A 939 -18.03 20.24 20.81
C VAL A 939 -16.81 20.69 19.99
N GLU A 940 -16.85 20.58 18.66
CA GLU A 940 -15.79 21.02 17.74
C GLU A 940 -15.52 22.53 17.82
N GLN A 941 -16.56 23.33 18.07
CA GLN A 941 -16.44 24.79 18.24
C GLN A 941 -15.64 25.22 19.48
N ALA A 942 -15.29 24.29 20.38
CA ALA A 942 -14.59 24.58 21.63
C ALA A 942 -13.04 24.57 21.53
N GLU A 943 -12.46 24.56 20.32
CA GLU A 943 -10.99 24.57 20.08
C GLU A 943 -10.21 23.46 20.83
N ASN A 944 -10.85 22.33 21.17
CA ASN A 944 -10.19 21.20 21.84
C ASN A 944 -10.26 19.91 21.00
N PRO A 945 -9.28 19.68 20.10
CA PRO A 945 -9.23 18.51 19.23
C PRO A 945 -9.27 17.17 19.99
N ILE A 946 -8.71 17.11 21.21
CA ILE A 946 -8.63 15.88 22.01
C ILE A 946 -10.03 15.48 22.51
N ALA A 947 -10.85 16.44 22.95
CA ALA A 947 -12.20 16.18 23.45
C ALA A 947 -13.16 15.73 22.34
N PHE A 948 -13.03 16.30 21.14
CA PHE A 948 -13.80 15.92 19.95
C PHE A 948 -13.48 14.50 19.49
N LEU A 949 -12.20 14.15 19.51
CA LEU A 949 -11.75 12.82 19.14
C LEU A 949 -12.18 11.74 20.15
N GLU A 950 -12.21 12.04 21.45
CA GLU A 950 -12.76 11.13 22.47
C GLU A 950 -14.28 10.92 22.36
N SER A 951 -15.02 11.97 21.99
CA SER A 951 -16.47 11.87 21.81
C SER A 951 -16.84 11.05 20.57
N LEU A 952 -16.08 11.17 19.47
CA LEU A 952 -16.17 10.30 18.30
C LEU A 952 -16.04 8.81 18.66
N GLY A 953 -15.05 8.43 19.48
CA GLY A 953 -14.85 7.03 19.89
C GLY A 953 -16.00 6.41 20.71
N ARG A 954 -16.83 7.24 21.38
CA ARG A 954 -17.98 6.79 22.19
C ARG A 954 -19.27 6.60 21.37
N VAL A 955 -19.48 7.45 20.37
CA VAL A 955 -20.71 7.49 19.53
C VAL A 955 -20.69 6.42 18.42
N LEU A 956 -19.51 5.88 18.07
CA LEU A 956 -19.34 5.07 16.84
C LEU A 956 -19.35 3.55 17.04
N LYS A 957 -19.48 3.04 18.26
CA LYS A 957 -19.47 1.60 18.52
C LYS A 957 -20.84 1.00 18.20
N GLY A 958 -20.98 0.24 17.12
CA GLY A 958 -22.05 -0.76 16.92
C GLY A 958 -21.48 -2.16 16.66
N GLU A 959 -20.17 -2.29 16.88
CA GLU A 959 -19.34 -3.45 16.58
C GLU A 959 -18.26 -3.49 17.66
N GLU A 960 -17.93 -4.69 18.13
CA GLU A 960 -16.88 -4.93 19.09
C GLU A 960 -15.70 -5.64 18.41
N GLY A 961 -14.50 -5.07 18.56
CA GLY A 961 -13.26 -5.71 18.15
C GLY A 961 -12.85 -6.82 19.12
N PRO A 962 -11.77 -7.58 18.82
CA PRO A 962 -10.88 -7.40 17.67
C PRO A 962 -11.54 -7.80 16.35
N TYR A 963 -11.21 -7.10 15.27
CA TYR A 963 -11.65 -7.49 13.93
C TYR A 963 -10.80 -8.65 13.41
N ALA A 964 -11.37 -9.56 12.62
CA ALA A 964 -10.67 -10.61 11.88
C ALA A 964 -10.66 -10.30 10.38
N ASP A 965 -9.56 -10.61 9.71
CA ASP A 965 -9.39 -10.35 8.27
C ASP A 965 -9.96 -11.53 7.48
N VAL A 966 -10.88 -11.26 6.56
CA VAL A 966 -11.47 -12.25 5.65
C VAL A 966 -11.09 -11.89 4.22
N MET A 967 -10.39 -12.80 3.56
CA MET A 967 -10.04 -12.74 2.14
C MET A 967 -11.21 -13.26 1.32
N LEU A 968 -11.68 -12.47 0.34
CA LEU A 968 -12.84 -12.84 -0.49
C LEU A 968 -12.44 -13.26 -1.91
N LEU A 969 -11.21 -12.97 -2.33
CA LEU A 969 -10.66 -13.33 -3.62
C LEU A 969 -9.41 -14.20 -3.47
N ASP A 970 -9.14 -14.99 -4.50
CA ASP A 970 -7.91 -15.77 -4.64
C ASP A 970 -7.37 -15.57 -6.06
N GLU A 971 -6.89 -14.35 -6.36
CA GLU A 971 -6.40 -13.93 -7.69
C GLU A 971 -4.88 -14.09 -7.81
N GLU A 972 -4.38 -14.49 -8.99
CA GLU A 972 -2.96 -14.74 -9.22
C GLU A 972 -2.28 -13.42 -9.57
N VAL A 973 -1.63 -12.81 -8.58
CA VAL A 973 -0.97 -11.50 -8.71
C VAL A 973 0.45 -11.52 -8.16
N ASP A 974 1.34 -10.78 -8.82
CA ASP A 974 2.73 -10.62 -8.39
C ASP A 974 2.82 -9.76 -7.12
N LEU A 975 3.15 -10.40 -5.99
CA LEU A 975 3.31 -9.72 -4.69
C LEU A 975 4.52 -8.77 -4.63
N SER A 976 5.39 -8.76 -5.65
CA SER A 976 6.51 -7.82 -5.73
C SER A 976 6.06 -6.41 -6.12
N ARG A 977 4.94 -6.26 -6.84
CA ARG A 977 4.39 -4.97 -7.28
C ARG A 977 3.82 -4.15 -6.11
N SER A 978 3.71 -2.84 -6.35
CA SER A 978 3.07 -1.92 -5.40
C SER A 978 1.59 -2.28 -5.19
N ARG A 979 1.09 -2.13 -3.97
CA ARG A 979 -0.29 -2.43 -3.58
C ARG A 979 -1.07 -1.13 -3.40
N ALA A 980 -2.21 -1.04 -4.05
CA ALA A 980 -3.12 0.09 -3.94
C ALA A 980 -4.45 -0.36 -3.31
N LEU A 981 -4.92 0.34 -2.28
CA LEU A 981 -6.21 0.06 -1.65
C LEU A 981 -7.24 1.09 -2.10
N LEU A 982 -8.36 0.64 -2.67
CA LEU A 982 -9.58 1.45 -2.76
C LEU A 982 -10.50 1.06 -1.58
N ALA A 983 -10.73 1.98 -0.66
CA ALA A 983 -11.59 1.76 0.49
C ALA A 983 -12.59 2.89 0.67
N PHE A 984 -13.62 2.63 1.48
CA PHE A 984 -14.70 3.59 1.70
C PHE A 984 -14.68 4.07 3.15
N ALA A 985 -14.78 5.38 3.36
CA ALA A 985 -15.01 5.91 4.69
C ALA A 985 -16.50 5.85 5.02
N SER A 986 -16.81 5.50 6.27
CA SER A 986 -18.15 5.59 6.82
C SER A 986 -18.07 6.21 8.22
N ALA A 987 -19.21 6.56 8.80
CA ALA A 987 -19.25 6.99 10.19
C ALA A 987 -18.65 5.93 11.14
N LYS A 988 -18.73 4.63 10.80
CA LYS A 988 -18.06 3.54 11.52
C LYS A 988 -16.64 3.34 11.00
N HIS A 989 -15.73 4.25 11.33
CA HIS A 989 -14.37 4.30 10.76
C HIS A 989 -13.39 3.24 11.29
N GLU A 990 -13.71 2.56 12.39
CA GLU A 990 -12.83 1.58 13.05
C GLU A 990 -12.38 0.44 12.10
N ARG A 991 -13.23 0.00 11.15
CA ARG A 991 -12.83 -1.00 10.15
C ARG A 991 -11.71 -0.48 9.25
N LEU A 992 -11.85 0.74 8.72
CA LEU A 992 -10.83 1.31 7.84
C LEU A 992 -9.49 1.45 8.58
N SER A 993 -9.51 2.01 9.79
CA SER A 993 -8.29 2.14 10.60
C SER A 993 -7.69 0.79 10.99
N SER A 994 -8.52 -0.20 11.33
CA SER A 994 -8.05 -1.55 11.65
C SER A 994 -7.43 -2.26 10.45
N LEU A 995 -7.95 -2.03 9.23
CA LEU A 995 -7.37 -2.57 8.01
C LEU A 995 -5.96 -1.98 7.79
N LEU A 996 -5.83 -0.67 7.93
CA LEU A 996 -4.58 0.07 7.71
C LEU A 996 -3.54 -0.12 8.81
N ASP A 997 -3.94 -0.49 10.04
CA ASP A 997 -2.98 -0.87 11.09
C ASP A 997 -2.34 -2.24 10.81
N LYS A 998 -3.16 -3.18 10.32
CA LYS A 998 -2.77 -4.57 10.09
C LYS A 998 -2.05 -4.77 8.77
N ARG A 999 -2.39 -3.95 7.76
CA ARG A 999 -1.88 -4.07 6.39
C ARG A 999 -1.36 -2.74 5.92
N GLU A 1000 -0.19 -2.79 5.29
CA GLU A 1000 0.39 -1.63 4.65
C GLU A 1000 0.12 -1.69 3.15
N PHE A 1001 -0.06 -0.52 2.56
CA PHE A 1001 -0.32 -0.32 1.14
C PHE A 1001 0.64 0.75 0.65
N ASP A 1002 1.02 0.71 -0.63
CA ASP A 1002 1.85 1.74 -1.27
C ASP A 1002 1.00 2.94 -1.68
N TYR A 1003 -0.28 2.74 -1.98
CA TYR A 1003 -1.26 3.78 -2.25
C TYR A 1003 -2.60 3.44 -1.60
N VAL A 1004 -3.32 4.42 -1.08
CA VAL A 1004 -4.67 4.23 -0.53
C VAL A 1004 -5.57 5.35 -1.06
N GLU A 1005 -6.76 4.99 -1.51
CA GLU A 1005 -7.78 5.95 -1.87
C GLU A 1005 -9.00 5.71 -1.01
N ILE A 1006 -9.42 6.76 -0.30
CA ILE A 1006 -10.54 6.71 0.63
C ILE A 1006 -11.69 7.48 0.01
N ILE A 1007 -12.71 6.74 -0.37
CA ILE A 1007 -13.90 7.27 -1.02
C ILE A 1007 -14.90 7.68 0.06
N THR A 1008 -15.30 8.96 0.05
CA THR A 1008 -16.28 9.53 0.98
C THR A 1008 -17.50 10.07 0.23
N PRO A 1009 -18.69 10.10 0.87
CA PRO A 1009 -19.86 10.74 0.29
C PRO A 1009 -19.72 12.27 0.26
N ILE A 1010 -20.18 12.88 -0.83
CA ILE A 1010 -20.43 14.33 -0.93
C ILE A 1010 -21.68 14.68 -0.13
N GLY A 1011 -21.61 15.71 0.72
CA GLY A 1011 -22.77 16.27 1.42
C GLY A 1011 -22.43 16.86 2.79
N ASP A 1012 -23.30 17.77 3.26
CA ASP A 1012 -23.19 18.44 4.57
C ASP A 1012 -23.95 17.73 5.70
N GLU A 1013 -24.57 16.59 5.40
CA GLU A 1013 -25.24 15.78 6.41
C GLU A 1013 -24.25 15.36 7.51
N PRO A 1014 -24.67 15.29 8.79
CA PRO A 1014 -23.77 14.94 9.90
C PRO A 1014 -22.98 13.65 9.67
N ARG A 1015 -23.59 12.66 9.02
CA ARG A 1015 -22.95 11.38 8.65
C ARG A 1015 -21.85 11.54 7.61
N ALA A 1016 -22.11 12.32 6.57
CA ALA A 1016 -21.13 12.62 5.54
C ALA A 1016 -19.97 13.43 6.14
N LYS A 1017 -20.25 14.39 7.03
CA LYS A 1017 -19.23 15.14 7.77
C LYS A 1017 -18.34 14.24 8.63
N VAL A 1018 -18.91 13.30 9.39
CA VAL A 1018 -18.11 12.34 10.17
C VAL A 1018 -17.29 11.43 9.27
N ALA A 1019 -17.85 10.93 8.17
CA ALA A 1019 -17.11 10.11 7.22
C ALA A 1019 -15.94 10.87 6.57
N ASN A 1020 -16.16 12.14 6.19
CA ASN A 1020 -15.11 13.02 5.68
C ASN A 1020 -14.04 13.30 6.74
N TYR A 1021 -14.44 13.61 7.98
CA TYR A 1021 -13.49 13.80 9.08
C TYR A 1021 -12.66 12.55 9.34
N ALA A 1022 -13.28 11.37 9.35
CA ALA A 1022 -12.58 10.11 9.52
C ALA A 1022 -11.61 9.83 8.36
N ALA A 1023 -11.99 10.11 7.12
CA ALA A 1023 -11.12 9.97 5.97
C ALA A 1023 -9.94 10.95 6.02
N ASP A 1024 -10.20 12.23 6.33
CA ASP A 1024 -9.16 13.25 6.47
C ASP A 1024 -8.20 12.91 7.61
N PHE A 1025 -8.71 12.37 8.72
CA PHE A 1025 -7.92 11.86 9.83
C PHE A 1025 -7.01 10.70 9.41
N VAL A 1026 -7.55 9.73 8.66
CA VAL A 1026 -6.74 8.64 8.10
C VAL A 1026 -5.70 9.19 7.13
N CYS A 1027 -6.04 10.14 6.26
CA CYS A 1027 -5.09 10.77 5.34
C CYS A 1027 -3.95 11.54 6.01
N GLN A 1028 -4.23 12.12 7.16
CA GLN A 1028 -3.20 12.78 7.96
C GLN A 1028 -2.24 11.79 8.62
N ASN A 1029 -2.68 10.57 8.93
CA ASN A 1029 -1.86 9.53 9.54
C ASN A 1029 -1.10 8.69 8.51
N PHE A 1030 -1.73 8.42 7.37
CA PHE A 1030 -1.23 7.60 6.26
C PHE A 1030 -1.01 8.46 5.02
N GLN A 1031 0.22 8.90 4.77
CA GLN A 1031 0.53 9.92 3.74
C GLN A 1031 0.34 9.44 2.30
N ASN A 1032 0.40 8.14 2.08
CA ASN A 1032 0.10 7.54 0.80
C ASN A 1032 -1.41 7.40 0.53
N SER A 1033 -2.24 8.03 1.37
CA SER A 1033 -3.68 8.00 1.22
C SER A 1033 -4.27 9.32 0.73
N LYS A 1034 -5.27 9.23 -0.13
CA LYS A 1034 -5.98 10.37 -0.71
C LYS A 1034 -7.46 10.25 -0.43
N VAL A 1035 -8.10 11.33 0.05
CA VAL A 1035 -9.56 11.40 0.15
C VAL A 1035 -10.14 11.82 -1.20
N MET A 1036 -11.14 11.07 -1.65
CA MET A 1036 -11.91 11.42 -2.83
C MET A 1036 -13.40 11.47 -2.47
N ARG A 1037 -14.01 12.61 -2.76
CA ARG A 1037 -15.43 12.86 -2.47
C ARG A 1037 -16.25 12.52 -3.70
N VAL A 1038 -17.23 11.62 -3.55
CA VAL A 1038 -18.07 11.11 -4.64
C VAL A 1038 -19.55 11.18 -4.25
N GLU A 1039 -20.43 11.43 -5.22
CA GLU A 1039 -21.88 11.32 -5.02
C GLU A 1039 -22.25 9.85 -4.76
N GLY A 1040 -22.47 9.50 -3.49
CA GLY A 1040 -22.57 8.10 -3.05
C GLY A 1040 -23.94 7.42 -3.22
N GLN A 1041 -24.93 8.08 -3.81
CA GLN A 1041 -26.31 7.56 -3.89
C GLN A 1041 -26.62 6.79 -5.17
N ASP A 1042 -25.82 6.95 -6.23
CA ASP A 1042 -26.03 6.31 -7.53
C ASP A 1042 -25.05 5.15 -7.72
N LEU A 1043 -25.59 3.93 -7.85
CA LEU A 1043 -24.79 2.72 -8.02
C LEU A 1043 -24.03 2.73 -9.35
N GLY A 1044 -24.64 3.21 -10.44
CA GLY A 1044 -24.01 3.27 -11.76
C GLY A 1044 -22.80 4.21 -11.75
N LYS A 1045 -23.00 5.44 -11.25
CA LYS A 1045 -21.90 6.42 -11.11
C LYS A 1045 -20.77 5.91 -10.21
N MET A 1046 -21.09 5.18 -9.13
CA MET A 1046 -20.07 4.60 -8.25
C MET A 1046 -19.24 3.53 -8.97
N VAL A 1047 -19.88 2.67 -9.76
CA VAL A 1047 -19.17 1.65 -10.58
C VAL A 1047 -18.28 2.34 -11.61
N GLU A 1048 -18.78 3.33 -12.34
CA GLU A 1048 -17.99 4.09 -13.31
C GLU A 1048 -16.77 4.77 -12.68
N TYR A 1049 -16.97 5.37 -11.50
CA TYR A 1049 -15.90 6.00 -10.75
C TYR A 1049 -14.82 5.00 -10.33
N LEU A 1050 -15.22 3.88 -9.73
CA LEU A 1050 -14.30 2.82 -9.32
C LEU A 1050 -13.52 2.26 -10.50
N ASP A 1051 -14.17 2.09 -11.66
CA ASP A 1051 -13.51 1.61 -12.87
C ASP A 1051 -12.48 2.60 -13.41
N ALA A 1052 -12.83 3.89 -13.46
CA ALA A 1052 -11.90 4.94 -13.88
C ALA A 1052 -10.66 5.01 -12.98
N ARG A 1053 -10.84 4.88 -11.65
CA ARG A 1053 -9.74 4.83 -10.69
C ARG A 1053 -8.93 3.55 -10.79
N TYR A 1054 -9.58 2.41 -11.01
CA TYR A 1054 -8.89 1.15 -11.28
C TYR A 1054 -7.96 1.28 -12.48
N LEU A 1055 -8.45 1.82 -13.61
CA LEU A 1055 -7.63 1.99 -14.81
C LEU A 1055 -6.42 2.91 -14.58
N ASP A 1056 -6.60 4.02 -13.87
CA ASP A 1056 -5.50 4.93 -13.53
C ASP A 1056 -4.41 4.24 -12.68
N ILE A 1057 -4.82 3.50 -11.65
CA ILE A 1057 -3.90 2.88 -10.69
C ILE A 1057 -3.26 1.61 -11.26
N TYR A 1058 -4.07 0.76 -11.89
CA TYR A 1058 -3.61 -0.54 -12.40
C TYR A 1058 -2.82 -0.37 -13.69
N SER A 1059 -3.30 0.43 -14.65
CA SER A 1059 -2.63 0.60 -15.95
C SER A 1059 -1.47 1.59 -15.86
N SER A 1060 -1.73 2.82 -15.40
CA SER A 1060 -0.71 3.90 -15.44
C SER A 1060 0.32 3.79 -14.32
N ALA A 1061 -0.09 3.41 -13.11
CA ALA A 1061 0.83 3.29 -11.96
C ALA A 1061 1.40 1.88 -11.76
N GLY A 1062 0.94 0.88 -12.51
CA GLY A 1062 1.45 -0.50 -12.46
C GLY A 1062 1.19 -1.25 -11.15
N ALA A 1063 0.30 -0.74 -10.29
CA ALA A 1063 0.03 -1.30 -8.97
C ALA A 1063 -1.02 -2.42 -9.02
N ASN A 1064 -0.97 -3.33 -8.05
CA ASN A 1064 -2.02 -4.30 -7.76
C ASN A 1064 -3.12 -3.62 -6.94
N VAL A 1065 -4.35 -3.66 -7.45
CA VAL A 1065 -5.49 -2.99 -6.80
C VAL A 1065 -6.20 -3.97 -5.86
N GLU A 1066 -6.41 -3.54 -4.63
CA GLU A 1066 -7.15 -4.22 -3.58
C GLU A 1066 -8.36 -3.38 -3.13
N LEU A 1067 -9.41 -4.03 -2.66
CA LEU A 1067 -10.66 -3.39 -2.24
C LEU A 1067 -10.89 -3.56 -0.74
N GLY A 1068 -11.23 -2.48 -0.05
CA GLY A 1068 -11.63 -2.49 1.35
C GLY A 1068 -13.15 -2.36 1.49
N LEU A 1069 -13.85 -3.41 1.96
CA LEU A 1069 -15.32 -3.39 2.15
C LEU A 1069 -15.75 -2.67 3.44
N THR A 1070 -15.18 -1.49 3.68
CA THR A 1070 -15.33 -0.69 4.92
C THR A 1070 -16.58 0.20 4.90
N GLY A 1071 -17.20 0.38 3.73
CA GLY A 1071 -18.30 1.33 3.46
C GLY A 1071 -19.72 0.83 3.70
N SER A 1072 -20.65 1.19 2.82
CA SER A 1072 -22.06 0.74 2.83
C SER A 1072 -22.25 -0.62 2.13
N LYS A 1073 -23.47 -1.17 2.19
CA LYS A 1073 -23.82 -2.40 1.45
C LYS A 1073 -23.81 -2.15 -0.07
N MET A 1074 -24.32 -1.00 -0.52
CA MET A 1074 -24.31 -0.64 -1.94
C MET A 1074 -22.90 -0.40 -2.49
N GLN A 1075 -21.98 0.10 -1.67
CA GLN A 1075 -20.57 0.19 -2.05
C GLN A 1075 -19.93 -1.21 -2.20
N ALA A 1076 -20.36 -2.21 -1.41
CA ALA A 1076 -19.95 -3.59 -1.62
C ALA A 1076 -20.52 -4.19 -2.91
N VAL A 1077 -21.73 -3.80 -3.32
CA VAL A 1077 -22.30 -4.14 -4.65
C VAL A 1077 -21.43 -3.55 -5.75
N ALA A 1078 -21.10 -2.25 -5.70
CA ALA A 1078 -20.26 -1.60 -6.70
C ALA A 1078 -18.86 -2.26 -6.80
N ALA A 1079 -18.24 -2.58 -5.67
CA ALA A 1079 -16.97 -3.32 -5.61
C ALA A 1079 -17.06 -4.71 -6.26
N ALA A 1080 -18.19 -5.42 -6.08
CA ALA A 1080 -18.42 -6.72 -6.69
C ALA A 1080 -18.58 -6.62 -8.21
N VAL A 1081 -19.30 -5.60 -8.70
CA VAL A 1081 -19.44 -5.31 -10.14
C VAL A 1081 -18.07 -5.04 -10.76
N LEU A 1082 -17.25 -4.19 -10.15
CA LEU A 1082 -15.88 -3.93 -10.60
C LEU A 1082 -15.06 -5.23 -10.70
N SER A 1083 -15.07 -6.02 -9.62
CA SER A 1083 -14.30 -7.28 -9.53
C SER A 1083 -14.79 -8.39 -10.47
N SER A 1084 -15.99 -8.25 -11.04
CA SER A 1084 -16.50 -9.19 -12.05
C SER A 1084 -15.77 -9.05 -13.40
N ARG A 1085 -15.26 -7.86 -13.72
CA ARG A 1085 -14.63 -7.53 -15.01
C ARG A 1085 -13.18 -7.03 -14.92
N ARG A 1086 -12.71 -6.69 -13.72
CA ARG A 1086 -11.33 -6.25 -13.47
C ARG A 1086 -10.59 -7.23 -12.58
N LYS A 1087 -9.27 -7.33 -12.77
CA LYS A 1087 -8.39 -8.18 -11.99
C LYS A 1087 -8.02 -7.51 -10.67
N ILE A 1088 -8.76 -7.86 -9.61
CA ILE A 1088 -8.60 -7.30 -8.28
C ILE A 1088 -7.74 -8.25 -7.44
N ALA A 1089 -6.58 -7.81 -6.98
CA ALA A 1089 -5.64 -8.64 -6.21
C ALA A 1089 -6.28 -9.26 -4.95
N GLN A 1090 -7.07 -8.48 -4.23
CA GLN A 1090 -7.80 -8.94 -3.05
C GLN A 1090 -8.98 -8.02 -2.71
N ALA A 1091 -10.04 -8.59 -2.12
CA ALA A 1091 -11.10 -7.83 -1.47
C ALA A 1091 -11.17 -8.20 0.03
N TRP A 1092 -10.97 -7.21 0.88
CA TRP A 1092 -10.89 -7.36 2.33
C TRP A 1092 -12.24 -7.08 3.00
N TYR A 1093 -12.72 -8.07 3.74
CA TYR A 1093 -13.78 -7.89 4.71
C TYR A 1093 -13.21 -8.02 6.13
N LEU A 1094 -13.51 -7.04 6.98
CA LEU A 1094 -13.19 -7.09 8.40
C LEU A 1094 -14.41 -7.53 9.19
N SER A 1095 -14.36 -8.76 9.69
CA SER A 1095 -15.41 -9.35 10.53
C SER A 1095 -15.21 -8.90 11.98
N PRO A 1096 -16.18 -8.26 12.65
CA PRO A 1096 -16.07 -7.96 14.07
C PRO A 1096 -16.13 -9.24 14.92
N ALA A 1097 -15.62 -9.19 16.15
CA ALA A 1097 -15.77 -10.30 17.10
C ALA A 1097 -17.24 -10.46 17.52
N LYS A 1098 -17.94 -9.33 17.71
CA LYS A 1098 -19.36 -9.31 18.03
C LYS A 1098 -20.05 -8.07 17.45
N PHE A 1099 -21.31 -8.21 17.09
CA PHE A 1099 -22.18 -7.09 16.72
C PHE A 1099 -22.94 -6.57 17.95
N ASP A 1100 -23.04 -5.25 18.13
CA ASP A 1100 -23.85 -4.65 19.20
C ASP A 1100 -25.28 -4.39 18.69
N GLU A 1101 -26.17 -5.31 19.05
CA GLU A 1101 -27.58 -5.36 18.65
C GLU A 1101 -28.36 -4.07 18.98
N THR A 1102 -27.98 -3.37 20.05
CA THR A 1102 -28.69 -2.15 20.49
C THR A 1102 -28.43 -0.94 19.59
N ARG A 1103 -27.43 -1.06 18.70
CA ARG A 1103 -26.86 0.04 17.89
C ARG A 1103 -26.88 -0.27 16.38
N PHE A 1104 -27.99 -0.87 15.94
CA PHE A 1104 -28.33 -1.08 14.53
C PHE A 1104 -29.37 -0.08 14.01
N SER A 1105 -29.50 -0.02 12.68
CA SER A 1105 -30.54 0.74 11.99
C SER A 1105 -31.94 0.25 12.39
N LYS A 1106 -32.91 1.16 12.48
CA LYS A 1106 -34.30 0.89 12.86
C LYS A 1106 -35.28 1.41 11.80
N GLY A 1107 -36.46 0.80 11.74
CA GLY A 1107 -37.52 1.17 10.78
C GLY A 1107 -37.29 0.63 9.37
N VAL A 1108 -38.25 0.90 8.48
CA VAL A 1108 -38.29 0.42 7.10
C VAL A 1108 -38.42 1.61 6.15
N GLY A 1109 -37.41 1.83 5.32
CA GLY A 1109 -37.41 2.91 4.33
C GLY A 1109 -37.89 2.46 2.94
N GLU A 1110 -37.47 3.19 1.91
CA GLU A 1110 -37.73 2.85 0.50
C GLU A 1110 -36.97 1.59 0.08
N MET A 1111 -37.61 0.77 -0.76
CA MET A 1111 -37.03 -0.39 -1.44
C MET A 1111 -36.60 0.01 -2.85
N ARG A 1112 -35.37 -0.36 -3.21
CA ARG A 1112 -34.84 -0.19 -4.56
C ARG A 1112 -34.40 -1.54 -5.12
N ILE A 1113 -34.70 -1.79 -6.39
CA ILE A 1113 -34.31 -3.02 -7.08
C ILE A 1113 -33.52 -2.62 -8.32
N TYR A 1114 -32.30 -3.14 -8.42
CA TYR A 1114 -31.39 -2.87 -9.52
C TYR A 1114 -31.28 -4.11 -10.41
N ASP A 1115 -31.46 -3.92 -11.71
CA ASP A 1115 -31.09 -4.87 -12.75
C ASP A 1115 -29.71 -4.47 -13.27
N ILE A 1116 -28.72 -5.32 -12.98
CA ILE A 1116 -27.32 -5.11 -13.30
C ILE A 1116 -26.94 -6.11 -14.38
N SER A 1117 -26.53 -5.62 -15.55
CA SER A 1117 -26.02 -6.44 -16.63
C SER A 1117 -24.64 -5.96 -17.08
N VAL A 1118 -23.79 -6.91 -17.41
CA VAL A 1118 -22.48 -6.68 -18.03
C VAL A 1118 -22.45 -7.34 -19.39
N SER A 1119 -21.98 -6.62 -20.41
CA SER A 1119 -21.94 -7.15 -21.78
C SER A 1119 -21.18 -8.46 -21.83
N ARG A 1120 -21.79 -9.51 -22.40
CA ARG A 1120 -21.11 -10.79 -22.64
C ARG A 1120 -20.15 -10.62 -23.82
N PRO A 1121 -18.97 -11.27 -23.80
CA PRO A 1121 -18.12 -11.34 -24.98
C PRO A 1121 -18.85 -11.95 -26.16
#